data_AF-A0A497BYE7-F1
#
_entry.id   AF-A0A497BYE7-F1
#
_cell.length_a   1.000
_cell.length_b   1.000
_cell.length_c   1.000
_cell.angle_alpha   90.00
_cell.angle_beta   90.00
_cell.angle_gamma   90.00
#
_symmetry.space_group_name_H-M   'P 1'
#
loop_
_entity.id
_entity.type
_entity.pdbx_description
1 polymer ?
#
loop_
_entity_poly.entity_id
_entity_poly.type
_entity_poly.pdbx_seq_one_letter_code
_entity_poly.pdbx_strand_id
1 'polypeptide(L)'
;MMAGVKISPRTYILALSLLALLLWPCSTTAQGPQPFHAVQGLALTDVRAIGENADYLWFGTRDGLYCYDGHHASKSPSIGGVRSILRDHNGTLWVGSTEGVYRLDAGQTTPTQAFTGVPELVGVSAMLQTSDGALWFGTARGMRRCDPAGESCEEEIEVDPRLRVDPRVTSLAEDDGGHIWLGTWGAGVYRYDNSSGVVPVDGLDAASTRMVHAALRDHTGALWFGTENGVFRRQPDGHLEKVVSDVPVLTIAEDTQHAVWLGTNDGVIRFSNGETQSFGAVDGLIGHVVQAIWQDAKEGSVWLGTESGVSRFDGHFWHTFTRDDGLPHVTVRALAVAGEDALWVGTADGICLLRESTCDPDDALAGLYVRDLWSDPDSDELWIAAGSGLLRYDGTALHHELKEDVQALGQDSAGGMWLSTFHEVYRYTDILTPAEFQDTGIQPDERRVYAIFADLRGNLWFGTEGGLVRCSDEAQPHCDRRYLEDRAVYAIVGDADGNLWLGTDAGVYPYVRGEDAVWDVPAFRAADGLASDVVFAILRDASGDFWFGTEAGLTHYRPSERAPRLEFGVEGERRITRSYHKADLPVKLAAADFRVNSERLRYTYSLQTGQTLTHGFAISNSLALPLHYRDVIGERVYHLRVQALDPDLNASEEAALEIVVKPRPFWKVPYIIVPGGLILAAVLGVALYVFVTSIAVEQRYRDVELTLSQDEAGLHVRARAEGHEIASADVSATEVEALVERVVRSVLADLEEGRASEDALRYLGRRMFETLFHGELAALVDRHALRLRLRFEESARDLAALPWEYAYGGRPPRFLGASPQTALVRDLPVAADAPPLEPRRVPRPLRILVVASSPRDLAPLRLSAERRRLEEVWKSLVERGEMEWEFLERDDKSTMDALDSRLGADEGWDIVHFIAHGKVGDAQSYLCLEDEGGWHEDVDEERLSALFAGRLGPGRVRVPALVVLNACQTATIESAQATLGLAPVLVRRGQLLAAVGMQFPINDDAARLFAAKFYEALFRAGQVDYAIAKARNAILNAERGVESRDWGSPVLYMQTREGRLFRFVGAEWLHVWRTARSRVREFVRRQMKLGGEIHG
;
A
#
# COMPACT_ATOMS: atom_id res chain seq x y z
N MET A 1 28.17 -2.61 -54.84
CA MET A 1 28.90 -3.90 -54.75
C MET A 1 29.29 -4.14 -53.30
N MET A 2 29.32 -5.41 -52.90
CA MET A 2 29.49 -5.98 -51.55
C MET A 2 28.29 -5.86 -50.61
N ALA A 3 27.93 -6.84 -49.79
CA ALA A 3 27.96 -8.32 -49.83
C ALA A 3 27.26 -8.72 -48.51
N GLY A 4 26.34 -9.68 -48.58
CA GLY A 4 25.56 -10.11 -47.42
C GLY A 4 26.43 -10.58 -46.25
N VAL A 5 26.26 -9.94 -45.09
CA VAL A 5 26.66 -10.52 -43.81
C VAL A 5 25.55 -11.49 -43.39
N LYS A 6 25.69 -12.77 -43.77
CA LYS A 6 24.91 -13.84 -43.16
C LYS A 6 25.40 -14.02 -41.72
N ILE A 7 24.69 -13.40 -40.78
CA ILE A 7 24.87 -13.65 -39.35
C ILE A 7 24.49 -15.13 -39.11
N SER A 8 25.39 -15.89 -38.49
CA SER A 8 25.16 -17.33 -38.29
C SER A 8 24.00 -17.56 -37.31
N PRO A 9 23.21 -18.64 -37.46
CA PRO A 9 22.15 -18.99 -36.51
C PRO A 9 22.66 -19.11 -35.06
N ARG A 10 23.94 -19.48 -34.88
CA ARG A 10 24.59 -19.53 -33.57
C ARG A 10 24.78 -18.16 -32.93
N THR A 11 24.94 -17.11 -33.73
CA THR A 11 25.03 -15.72 -33.24
C THR A 11 23.64 -15.19 -32.87
N TYR A 12 22.59 -15.60 -33.59
CA TYR A 12 21.20 -15.34 -33.24
C TYR A 12 20.80 -16.05 -31.95
N ILE A 13 21.20 -17.32 -31.78
CA ILE A 13 20.95 -18.09 -30.56
C ILE A 13 21.75 -17.53 -29.39
N LEU A 14 23.02 -17.14 -29.56
CA LEU A 14 23.78 -16.50 -28.48
C LEU A 14 23.15 -15.17 -28.04
N ALA A 15 22.68 -14.36 -29.00
CA ALA A 15 22.01 -13.10 -28.72
C ALA A 15 20.64 -13.30 -28.07
N LEU A 16 19.86 -14.30 -28.50
CA LEU A 16 18.59 -14.69 -27.88
C LEU A 16 18.77 -15.33 -26.50
N SER A 17 19.82 -16.11 -26.28
CA SER A 17 20.17 -16.67 -24.97
C SER A 17 20.60 -15.57 -24.00
N LEU A 18 21.35 -14.57 -24.47
CA LEU A 18 21.72 -13.40 -23.69
C LEU A 18 20.51 -12.48 -23.42
N LEU A 19 19.57 -12.35 -24.37
CA LEU A 19 18.31 -11.62 -24.16
C LEU A 19 17.37 -12.35 -23.19
N ALA A 20 17.30 -13.69 -23.26
CA ALA A 20 16.47 -14.51 -22.36
C ALA A 20 17.01 -14.54 -20.92
N LEU A 21 18.34 -14.45 -20.74
CA LEU A 21 18.97 -14.26 -19.43
C LEU A 21 18.78 -12.85 -18.86
N LEU A 22 18.46 -11.86 -19.70
CA LEU A 22 18.18 -10.47 -19.31
C LEU A 22 16.67 -10.17 -19.19
N LEU A 23 15.80 -11.07 -19.67
CA LEU A 23 14.34 -10.92 -19.66
C LEU A 23 13.63 -11.94 -18.76
N TRP A 24 14.35 -12.64 -17.87
CA TRP A 24 13.68 -13.38 -16.81
C TRP A 24 13.09 -12.35 -15.83
N PRO A 25 11.75 -12.28 -15.66
CA PRO A 25 11.16 -11.32 -14.75
C PRO A 25 11.52 -11.71 -13.32
N CYS A 26 12.33 -10.88 -12.67
CA CYS A 26 12.39 -10.82 -11.23
C CYS A 26 11.23 -9.90 -10.79
N SER A 27 10.02 -10.45 -10.75
CA SER A 27 8.88 -9.80 -10.11
C SER A 27 8.73 -10.38 -8.72
N THR A 28 9.39 -9.74 -7.75
CA THR A 28 8.99 -9.77 -6.35
C THR A 28 8.98 -8.32 -5.87
N THR A 29 7.89 -7.62 -6.14
CA THR A 29 7.49 -6.50 -5.30
C THR A 29 6.91 -7.10 -4.03
N ALA A 30 7.70 -7.10 -2.96
CA ALA A 30 7.19 -7.30 -1.62
C ALA A 30 6.28 -6.10 -1.30
N GLN A 31 4.97 -6.30 -1.40
CA GLN A 31 4.02 -5.48 -0.65
C GLN A 31 4.15 -5.92 0.81
N GLY A 32 4.38 -4.97 1.71
CA GLY A 32 4.35 -5.23 3.16
C GLY A 32 2.96 -5.71 3.59
N PRO A 33 2.85 -6.45 4.70
CA PRO A 33 1.57 -6.93 5.20
C PRO A 33 0.66 -5.74 5.55
N GLN A 34 -0.49 -5.67 4.88
CA GLN A 34 -1.61 -4.80 5.25
C GLN A 34 -2.54 -5.59 6.19
N PRO A 35 -3.13 -4.96 7.23
CA PRO A 35 -4.00 -5.65 8.17
C PRO A 35 -5.25 -6.20 7.49
N PHE A 36 -5.72 -7.35 7.99
CA PHE A 36 -6.90 -8.07 7.52
C PHE A 36 -8.20 -7.29 7.83
N HIS A 37 -8.52 -6.29 7.03
CA HIS A 37 -9.90 -5.86 6.84
C HIS A 37 -10.19 -5.66 5.35
N ALA A 38 -11.08 -6.51 4.82
CA ALA A 38 -11.58 -6.53 3.44
C ALA A 38 -10.52 -6.72 2.33
N VAL A 39 -9.99 -7.93 2.21
CA VAL A 39 -9.28 -8.33 0.99
C VAL A 39 -10.29 -8.49 -0.16
N GLN A 40 -9.90 -7.95 -1.32
CA GLN A 40 -10.52 -8.04 -2.64
C GLN A 40 -11.52 -9.21 -2.83
N GLY A 41 -12.82 -8.87 -2.92
CA GLY A 41 -13.78 -9.64 -3.70
C GLY A 41 -14.74 -10.59 -2.98
N LEU A 42 -14.67 -10.78 -1.66
CA LEU A 42 -15.63 -11.65 -0.96
C LEU A 42 -16.21 -11.05 0.32
N ALA A 43 -17.53 -10.83 0.29
CA ALA A 43 -18.37 -10.71 1.48
C ALA A 43 -19.01 -12.09 1.74
N LEU A 44 -18.27 -13.00 2.38
CA LEU A 44 -18.83 -14.28 2.82
C LEU A 44 -19.75 -14.02 4.03
N THR A 45 -21.01 -14.44 3.93
CA THR A 45 -21.99 -14.41 5.02
C THR A 45 -22.32 -15.85 5.45
N ASP A 46 -22.56 -16.07 6.74
CA ASP A 46 -22.97 -17.38 7.31
C ASP A 46 -21.99 -18.54 6.99
N VAL A 47 -20.71 -18.34 7.33
CA VAL A 47 -19.67 -19.38 7.30
C VAL A 47 -19.90 -20.36 8.45
N ARG A 48 -20.05 -21.65 8.13
CA ARG A 48 -20.42 -22.72 9.07
C ARG A 48 -19.34 -23.76 9.31
N ALA A 49 -18.43 -23.90 8.36
CA ALA A 49 -17.31 -24.81 8.46
C ALA A 49 -16.12 -24.23 7.70
N ILE A 50 -14.91 -24.47 8.22
CA ILE A 50 -13.65 -24.05 7.60
C ILE A 50 -12.77 -25.30 7.54
N GLY A 51 -12.07 -25.48 6.43
CA GLY A 51 -11.06 -26.53 6.27
C GLY A 51 -9.89 -26.06 5.42
N GLU A 52 -8.78 -26.77 5.49
CA GLU A 52 -7.55 -26.44 4.77
C GLU A 52 -7.01 -27.68 4.06
N ASN A 53 -6.51 -27.52 2.83
CA ASN A 53 -5.61 -28.48 2.20
C ASN A 53 -4.34 -27.76 1.72
N ALA A 54 -3.39 -28.50 1.15
CA ALA A 54 -2.04 -27.98 0.83
C ALA A 54 -2.02 -26.71 -0.04
N ASP A 55 -3.07 -26.48 -0.85
CA ASP A 55 -3.10 -25.42 -1.85
C ASP A 55 -4.23 -24.39 -1.61
N TYR A 56 -5.22 -24.68 -0.75
CA TYR A 56 -6.42 -23.85 -0.59
C TYR A 56 -7.01 -23.85 0.84
N LEU A 57 -7.58 -22.71 1.22
CA LEU A 57 -8.56 -22.60 2.32
C LEU A 57 -9.98 -22.79 1.79
N TRP A 58 -10.79 -23.57 2.51
CA TRP A 58 -12.15 -23.93 2.13
C TRP A 58 -13.15 -23.40 3.15
N PHE A 59 -14.19 -22.73 2.66
CA PHE A 59 -15.26 -22.16 3.47
C PHE A 59 -16.59 -22.78 3.08
N GLY A 60 -17.21 -23.48 4.02
CA GLY A 60 -18.57 -23.98 3.90
C GLY A 60 -19.56 -22.93 4.36
N THR A 61 -20.48 -22.51 3.49
CA THR A 61 -21.58 -21.60 3.84
C THR A 61 -22.94 -22.26 3.58
N ARG A 62 -24.01 -21.60 4.03
CA ARG A 62 -25.38 -22.00 3.67
C ARG A 62 -25.59 -22.07 2.15
N ASP A 63 -24.91 -21.21 1.40
CA ASP A 63 -25.06 -21.08 -0.05
C ASP A 63 -24.15 -22.03 -0.84
N GLY A 64 -23.16 -22.64 -0.20
CA GLY A 64 -22.31 -23.66 -0.81
C GLY A 64 -20.86 -23.63 -0.34
N LEU A 65 -20.00 -24.33 -1.07
CA LEU A 65 -18.56 -24.45 -0.77
C LEU A 65 -17.76 -23.42 -1.57
N TYR A 66 -16.85 -22.70 -0.90
CA TYR A 66 -15.95 -21.72 -1.49
C TYR A 66 -14.49 -22.14 -1.24
N CYS A 67 -13.61 -21.95 -2.23
CA CYS A 67 -12.16 -22.13 -2.07
C CYS A 67 -11.43 -20.81 -2.25
N TYR A 68 -10.34 -20.61 -1.50
CA TYR A 68 -9.47 -19.44 -1.51
C TYR A 68 -8.01 -19.87 -1.68
N ASP A 69 -7.33 -19.31 -2.67
CA ASP A 69 -5.97 -19.69 -3.07
C ASP A 69 -4.87 -18.72 -2.58
N GLY A 70 -5.22 -17.82 -1.64
CA GLY A 70 -4.34 -16.75 -1.17
C GLY A 70 -4.44 -15.45 -2.00
N HIS A 71 -5.09 -15.48 -3.17
CA HIS A 71 -5.24 -14.31 -4.05
C HIS A 71 -6.67 -14.09 -4.54
N HIS A 72 -7.42 -15.15 -4.83
CA HIS A 72 -8.80 -15.15 -5.29
C HIS A 72 -9.59 -16.20 -4.52
N ALA A 73 -10.86 -15.92 -4.23
CA ALA A 73 -11.79 -16.97 -3.83
C ALA A 73 -12.85 -17.21 -4.90
N SER A 74 -13.19 -18.48 -5.08
CA SER A 74 -14.15 -18.94 -6.07
C SER A 74 -15.13 -19.91 -5.45
N LYS A 75 -16.39 -19.87 -5.89
CA LYS A 75 -17.40 -20.82 -5.45
C LYS A 75 -17.16 -22.14 -6.18
N SER A 76 -17.02 -23.23 -5.44
CA SER A 76 -16.92 -24.56 -6.02
C SER A 76 -18.24 -24.95 -6.69
N PRO A 77 -18.23 -25.55 -7.89
CA PRO A 77 -19.44 -26.03 -8.52
C PRO A 77 -20.06 -27.15 -7.68
N SER A 78 -21.40 -27.16 -7.58
CA SER A 78 -22.18 -28.38 -7.33
C SER A 78 -22.36 -28.86 -5.88
N ILE A 79 -22.10 -28.03 -4.84
CA ILE A 79 -22.49 -28.37 -3.46
C ILE A 79 -23.34 -27.25 -2.85
N GLY A 80 -24.59 -27.57 -2.48
CA GLY A 80 -25.44 -26.71 -1.67
C GLY A 80 -25.33 -27.01 -0.17
N GLY A 81 -25.45 -25.97 0.67
CA GLY A 81 -25.67 -26.13 2.12
C GLY A 81 -24.60 -26.93 2.85
N VAL A 82 -23.36 -26.41 2.94
CA VAL A 82 -22.28 -27.08 3.67
C VAL A 82 -22.49 -26.94 5.18
N ARG A 83 -22.32 -28.05 5.92
CA ARG A 83 -22.51 -28.12 7.37
C ARG A 83 -21.24 -28.47 8.14
N SER A 84 -20.35 -29.25 7.55
CA SER A 84 -19.11 -29.70 8.20
C SER A 84 -18.04 -29.98 7.15
N ILE A 85 -16.77 -29.77 7.52
CA ILE A 85 -15.60 -30.10 6.70
C ILE A 85 -14.60 -30.84 7.61
N LEU A 86 -14.11 -31.99 7.16
CA LEU A 86 -13.10 -32.81 7.85
C LEU A 86 -11.93 -33.05 6.91
N ARG A 87 -10.70 -32.79 7.37
CA ARG A 87 -9.48 -33.21 6.68
C ARG A 87 -9.00 -34.53 7.26
N ASP A 88 -8.84 -35.54 6.41
CA ASP A 88 -8.31 -36.83 6.85
C ASP A 88 -6.77 -36.84 6.91
N HIS A 89 -6.19 -37.88 7.52
CA HIS A 89 -4.75 -38.09 7.67
C HIS A 89 -3.99 -38.15 6.34
N ASN A 90 -4.67 -38.45 5.24
CA ASN A 90 -4.07 -38.48 3.89
C ASN A 90 -4.16 -37.13 3.18
N GLY A 91 -4.75 -36.11 3.83
CA GLY A 91 -4.93 -34.77 3.28
C GLY A 91 -6.13 -34.61 2.36
N THR A 92 -7.01 -35.62 2.28
CA THR A 92 -8.28 -35.54 1.56
C THR A 92 -9.32 -34.81 2.40
N LEU A 93 -10.08 -33.93 1.77
CA LEU A 93 -11.16 -33.17 2.41
C LEU A 93 -12.50 -33.87 2.21
N TRP A 94 -13.19 -34.12 3.31
CA TRP A 94 -14.55 -34.61 3.38
C TRP A 94 -15.48 -33.45 3.72
N VAL A 95 -16.57 -33.31 2.97
CA VAL A 95 -17.52 -32.20 3.08
C VAL A 95 -18.92 -32.77 3.31
N GLY A 96 -19.47 -32.52 4.50
CA GLY A 96 -20.85 -32.85 4.84
C GLY A 96 -21.78 -31.74 4.36
N SER A 97 -22.73 -32.07 3.49
CA SER A 97 -23.71 -31.14 2.93
C SER A 97 -25.15 -31.59 3.20
N THR A 98 -26.11 -30.72 2.88
CA THR A 98 -27.54 -31.07 2.92
C THR A 98 -27.93 -32.21 1.98
N GLU A 99 -27.11 -32.49 0.96
CA GLU A 99 -27.40 -33.46 -0.11
C GLU A 99 -26.59 -34.76 0.03
N GLY A 100 -25.56 -34.78 0.88
CA GLY A 100 -24.73 -35.96 1.09
C GLY A 100 -23.35 -35.62 1.61
N VAL A 101 -22.47 -36.63 1.59
CA VAL A 101 -21.04 -36.45 1.87
C VAL A 101 -20.28 -36.38 0.56
N TYR A 102 -19.35 -35.43 0.46
CA TYR A 102 -18.50 -35.22 -0.70
C TYR A 102 -17.04 -35.39 -0.31
N ARG A 103 -16.24 -35.87 -1.25
CA ARG A 103 -14.80 -36.09 -1.10
C ARG A 103 -14.05 -35.23 -2.11
N LEU A 104 -12.96 -34.61 -1.65
CA LEU A 104 -12.07 -33.79 -2.45
C LEU A 104 -10.61 -34.19 -2.17
N ASP A 105 -9.98 -34.84 -3.14
CA ASP A 105 -8.58 -35.26 -3.03
C ASP A 105 -7.60 -34.11 -3.31
N ALA A 106 -6.35 -34.27 -2.84
CA ALA A 106 -5.27 -33.32 -3.11
C ALA A 106 -5.08 -33.08 -4.62
N GLY A 107 -5.00 -31.80 -5.02
CA GLY A 107 -4.87 -31.36 -6.41
C GLY A 107 -6.17 -31.34 -7.21
N GLN A 108 -7.32 -31.72 -6.62
CA GLN A 108 -8.63 -31.54 -7.23
C GLN A 108 -9.30 -30.25 -6.74
N THR A 109 -10.08 -29.60 -7.60
CA THR A 109 -10.88 -28.40 -7.26
C THR A 109 -12.39 -28.64 -7.32
N THR A 110 -12.79 -29.82 -7.80
CA THR A 110 -14.19 -30.25 -7.92
C THR A 110 -14.46 -31.43 -6.99
N PRO A 111 -15.28 -31.26 -5.94
CA PRO A 111 -15.67 -32.35 -5.06
C PRO A 111 -16.46 -33.44 -5.79
N THR A 112 -16.33 -34.68 -5.35
CA THR A 112 -17.09 -35.84 -5.84
C THR A 112 -18.00 -36.38 -4.74
N GLN A 113 -19.24 -36.75 -5.07
CA GLN A 113 -20.16 -37.30 -4.07
C GLN A 113 -19.70 -38.71 -3.66
N ALA A 114 -19.51 -38.93 -2.36
CA ALA A 114 -19.13 -40.20 -1.77
C ALA A 114 -20.36 -40.94 -1.22
N PHE A 115 -20.26 -42.25 -1.01
CA PHE A 115 -21.29 -43.08 -0.38
C PHE A 115 -22.70 -42.95 -0.99
N THR A 116 -22.79 -42.82 -2.32
CA THR A 116 -24.07 -42.60 -3.05
C THR A 116 -25.13 -43.69 -2.83
N GLY A 117 -24.75 -44.85 -2.31
CA GLY A 117 -25.63 -45.95 -1.94
C GLY A 117 -26.14 -45.96 -0.49
N VAL A 118 -25.85 -44.92 0.31
CA VAL A 118 -26.19 -44.86 1.75
C VAL A 118 -27.12 -43.66 2.03
N PRO A 119 -28.46 -43.84 1.99
CA PRO A 119 -29.44 -42.76 2.16
C PRO A 119 -29.35 -42.02 3.51
N GLU A 120 -28.83 -42.67 4.54
CA GLU A 120 -28.70 -42.14 5.90
C GLU A 120 -27.59 -41.09 6.04
N LEU A 121 -26.67 -41.01 5.06
CA LEU A 121 -25.58 -40.02 5.02
C LEU A 121 -26.00 -38.71 4.33
N VAL A 122 -27.22 -38.25 4.59
CA VAL A 122 -27.75 -36.98 4.08
C VAL A 122 -27.83 -35.98 5.22
N GLY A 123 -27.30 -34.77 5.00
CA GLY A 123 -27.37 -33.71 6.00
C GLY A 123 -26.41 -33.89 7.18
N VAL A 124 -25.32 -34.63 6.97
CA VAL A 124 -24.31 -34.98 7.99
C VAL A 124 -23.69 -33.72 8.61
N SER A 125 -23.80 -33.62 9.93
CA SER A 125 -23.23 -32.51 10.73
C SER A 125 -22.03 -32.91 11.57
N ALA A 126 -21.82 -34.21 11.81
CA ALA A 126 -20.72 -34.73 12.62
C ALA A 126 -19.91 -35.74 11.79
N MET A 127 -18.60 -35.51 11.70
CA MET A 127 -17.66 -36.40 11.01
C MET A 127 -16.40 -36.51 11.86
N LEU A 128 -15.82 -37.70 11.93
CA LEU A 128 -14.61 -37.99 12.69
C LEU A 128 -13.78 -39.02 11.93
N GLN A 129 -12.47 -38.85 11.83
CA GLN A 129 -11.58 -39.94 11.48
C GLN A 129 -10.95 -40.48 12.76
N THR A 130 -11.12 -41.77 13.03
CA THR A 130 -10.50 -42.42 14.19
C THR A 130 -9.02 -42.74 13.92
N SER A 131 -8.28 -42.95 15.00
CA SER A 131 -6.84 -43.29 15.00
C SER A 131 -6.50 -44.54 14.18
N ASP A 132 -7.44 -45.47 14.05
CA ASP A 132 -7.35 -46.67 13.20
C ASP A 132 -7.57 -46.39 11.70
N GLY A 133 -7.85 -45.13 11.35
CA GLY A 133 -8.05 -44.64 10.00
C GLY A 133 -9.50 -44.68 9.50
N ALA A 134 -10.45 -45.26 10.24
CA ALA A 134 -11.85 -45.35 9.81
C ALA A 134 -12.58 -44.00 9.87
N LEU A 135 -13.54 -43.79 8.96
CA LEU A 135 -14.39 -42.60 8.96
C LEU A 135 -15.69 -42.88 9.68
N TRP A 136 -16.06 -41.99 10.58
CA TRP A 136 -17.29 -42.05 11.35
C TRP A 136 -18.18 -40.87 11.02
N PHE A 137 -19.43 -41.16 10.71
CA PHE A 137 -20.44 -40.17 10.36
C PHE A 137 -21.60 -40.24 11.34
N GLY A 138 -21.94 -39.10 11.94
CA GLY A 138 -23.14 -38.93 12.74
C GLY A 138 -24.37 -38.85 11.84
N THR A 139 -25.42 -39.56 12.23
CA THR A 139 -26.69 -39.66 11.50
C THR A 139 -27.84 -39.20 12.40
N ALA A 140 -29.07 -39.29 11.90
CA ALA A 140 -30.25 -38.95 12.70
C ALA A 140 -30.47 -39.93 13.87
N ARG A 141 -30.13 -41.22 13.75
CA ARG A 141 -30.44 -42.22 14.79
C ARG A 141 -29.22 -42.77 15.50
N GLY A 142 -28.02 -42.48 15.00
CA GLY A 142 -26.78 -42.94 15.60
C GLY A 142 -25.56 -42.57 14.77
N MET A 143 -24.67 -43.52 14.57
CA MET A 143 -23.46 -43.30 13.79
C MET A 143 -23.15 -44.47 12.87
N ARG A 144 -22.40 -44.20 11.80
CA ARG A 144 -21.93 -45.19 10.85
C ARG A 144 -20.43 -45.12 10.69
N ARG A 145 -19.78 -46.29 10.71
CA ARG A 145 -18.39 -46.46 10.32
C ARG A 145 -18.30 -46.73 8.83
N CYS A 146 -17.41 -46.04 8.13
CA CYS A 146 -17.24 -46.12 6.70
C CYS A 146 -15.77 -46.23 6.32
N ASP A 147 -15.54 -46.80 5.14
CA ASP A 147 -14.18 -46.89 4.62
C ASP A 147 -13.66 -45.52 4.15
N PRO A 148 -12.35 -45.26 4.27
CA PRO A 148 -11.74 -44.03 3.76
C PRO A 148 -11.66 -43.95 2.23
N ALA A 149 -11.95 -45.04 1.51
CA ALA A 149 -11.99 -45.01 0.04
C ALA A 149 -13.26 -44.29 -0.46
N GLY A 150 -14.28 -44.16 0.38
CA GLY A 150 -15.55 -43.52 0.04
C GLY A 150 -16.57 -44.49 -0.59
N GLU A 151 -16.36 -45.80 -0.46
CA GLU A 151 -17.10 -46.81 -1.23
C GLU A 151 -18.23 -47.48 -0.43
N SER A 152 -18.03 -47.73 0.87
CA SER A 152 -18.94 -48.52 1.70
C SER A 152 -18.97 -48.07 3.17
N CYS A 153 -20.05 -48.46 3.85
CA CYS A 153 -20.29 -48.19 5.27
C CYS A 153 -20.89 -49.42 5.95
N GLU A 154 -20.49 -49.66 7.19
CA GLU A 154 -21.05 -50.68 8.08
C GLU A 154 -22.52 -50.37 8.46
N GLU A 155 -23.18 -51.29 9.16
CA GLU A 155 -24.54 -51.07 9.67
C GLU A 155 -24.58 -49.91 10.67
N GLU A 156 -25.74 -49.24 10.75
CA GLU A 156 -25.92 -48.11 11.65
C GLU A 156 -25.91 -48.56 13.11
N ILE A 157 -25.08 -47.90 13.92
CA ILE A 157 -25.00 -48.12 15.37
C ILE A 157 -25.91 -47.10 16.03
N GLU A 158 -27.12 -47.53 16.44
CA GLU A 158 -28.10 -46.69 17.12
C GLU A 158 -27.65 -46.29 18.53
N VAL A 159 -27.96 -45.05 18.95
CA VAL A 159 -27.59 -44.54 20.29
C VAL A 159 -28.33 -45.30 21.41
N ASP A 160 -29.65 -45.31 21.36
CA ASP A 160 -30.51 -46.14 22.21
C ASP A 160 -31.87 -46.36 21.52
N PRO A 161 -32.22 -47.61 21.15
CA PRO A 161 -33.49 -47.94 20.48
C PRO A 161 -34.75 -47.62 21.30
N ARG A 162 -34.60 -47.34 22.61
CA ARG A 162 -35.72 -47.08 23.52
C ARG A 162 -36.05 -45.59 23.64
N LEU A 163 -35.19 -44.70 23.14
CA LEU A 163 -35.43 -43.27 23.20
C LEU A 163 -36.65 -42.90 22.34
N ARG A 164 -37.53 -42.07 22.91
CA ARG A 164 -38.72 -41.53 22.23
C ARG A 164 -38.45 -40.20 21.51
N VAL A 165 -37.22 -39.71 21.57
CA VAL A 165 -36.73 -38.48 20.93
C VAL A 165 -35.73 -38.90 19.83
N ASP A 166 -35.64 -38.11 18.76
CA ASP A 166 -34.66 -38.30 17.66
C ASP A 166 -33.25 -38.02 18.19
N PRO A 167 -32.42 -39.03 18.54
CA PRO A 167 -31.15 -38.82 19.24
C PRO A 167 -30.05 -38.47 18.24
N ARG A 168 -30.32 -37.50 17.37
CA ARG A 168 -29.43 -37.08 16.28
C ARG A 168 -28.04 -36.81 16.83
N VAL A 169 -27.07 -37.46 16.22
CA VAL A 169 -25.66 -37.28 16.58
C VAL A 169 -25.18 -35.95 15.97
N THR A 170 -24.88 -35.01 16.85
CA THR A 170 -24.50 -33.63 16.50
C THR A 170 -23.00 -33.42 16.53
N SER A 171 -22.27 -34.23 17.31
CA SER A 171 -20.82 -34.17 17.41
C SER A 171 -20.22 -35.55 17.73
N LEU A 172 -18.97 -35.75 17.31
CA LEU A 172 -18.19 -36.97 17.53
C LEU A 172 -16.77 -36.59 17.97
N ALA A 173 -16.21 -37.30 18.94
CA ALA A 173 -14.80 -37.19 19.36
C ALA A 173 -14.23 -38.55 19.76
N GLU A 174 -12.93 -38.78 19.53
CA GLU A 174 -12.22 -39.99 19.98
C GLU A 174 -11.36 -39.68 21.20
N ASP A 175 -11.40 -40.53 22.24
CA ASP A 175 -10.47 -40.44 23.37
C ASP A 175 -9.17 -41.24 23.16
N ASP A 176 -8.19 -41.08 24.05
CA ASP A 176 -6.92 -41.82 24.00
C ASP A 176 -7.08 -43.35 24.08
N GLY A 177 -8.21 -43.84 24.57
CA GLY A 177 -8.53 -45.26 24.62
C GLY A 177 -9.15 -45.80 23.34
N GLY A 178 -9.39 -44.95 22.33
CA GLY A 178 -10.10 -45.31 21.10
C GLY A 178 -11.62 -45.42 21.28
N HIS A 179 -12.18 -44.89 22.37
CA HIS A 179 -13.63 -44.83 22.54
C HIS A 179 -14.18 -43.60 21.82
N ILE A 180 -15.37 -43.76 21.24
CA ILE A 180 -16.04 -42.69 20.48
C ILE A 180 -17.09 -42.05 21.37
N TRP A 181 -17.01 -40.74 21.53
CA TRP A 181 -17.94 -39.93 22.31
C TRP A 181 -18.93 -39.26 21.37
N LEU A 182 -20.22 -39.40 21.68
CA LEU A 182 -21.32 -38.93 20.87
C LEU A 182 -22.09 -37.84 21.62
N GLY A 183 -22.12 -36.63 21.06
CA GLY A 183 -23.07 -35.60 21.45
C GLY A 183 -24.39 -35.80 20.72
N THR A 184 -25.52 -35.61 21.43
CA THR A 184 -26.85 -35.81 20.85
C THR A 184 -27.75 -34.58 20.98
N TRP A 185 -28.73 -34.50 20.07
CA TRP A 185 -29.84 -33.57 20.17
C TRP A 185 -30.88 -34.08 21.19
N GLY A 186 -30.75 -33.67 22.46
CA GLY A 186 -31.80 -33.90 23.46
C GLY A 186 -31.68 -35.18 24.29
N ALA A 187 -30.64 -36.01 24.09
CA ALA A 187 -30.45 -37.25 24.84
C ALA A 187 -29.18 -37.28 25.72
N GLY A 188 -28.37 -36.21 25.71
CA GLY A 188 -27.13 -36.11 26.47
C GLY A 188 -25.89 -36.58 25.70
N VAL A 189 -24.85 -36.98 26.43
CA VAL A 189 -23.61 -37.54 25.88
C VAL A 189 -23.56 -39.04 26.09
N TYR A 190 -23.15 -39.77 25.05
CA TYR A 190 -22.93 -41.21 25.07
C TYR A 190 -21.47 -41.53 24.73
N ARG A 191 -21.02 -42.70 25.15
CA ARG A 191 -19.72 -43.26 24.77
C ARG A 191 -19.94 -44.62 24.12
N TYR A 192 -19.30 -44.85 23.00
CA TYR A 192 -19.25 -46.13 22.30
C TYR A 192 -17.90 -46.80 22.51
N ASP A 193 -17.98 -48.08 22.84
CA ASP A 193 -16.86 -49.01 22.90
C ASP A 193 -17.25 -50.27 22.13
N ASN A 194 -16.33 -50.81 21.32
CA ASN A 194 -16.51 -52.06 20.59
C ASN A 194 -16.87 -53.25 21.51
N SER A 195 -16.49 -53.22 22.79
CA SER A 195 -16.80 -54.30 23.73
C SER A 195 -18.14 -54.11 24.47
N SER A 196 -18.52 -52.86 24.72
CA SER A 196 -19.63 -52.49 25.61
C SER A 196 -20.86 -51.93 24.87
N GLY A 197 -20.74 -51.63 23.58
CA GLY A 197 -21.74 -50.89 22.80
C GLY A 197 -21.83 -49.42 23.22
N VAL A 198 -22.95 -48.78 22.89
CA VAL A 198 -23.22 -47.39 23.26
C VAL A 198 -23.77 -47.32 24.69
N VAL A 199 -23.13 -46.51 25.55
CA VAL A 199 -23.51 -46.32 26.96
C VAL A 199 -23.67 -44.84 27.30
N PRO A 200 -24.66 -44.44 28.12
CA PRO A 200 -24.82 -43.05 28.55
C PRO A 200 -23.69 -42.63 29.52
N VAL A 201 -23.37 -41.33 29.54
CA VAL A 201 -22.35 -40.76 30.42
C VAL A 201 -23.02 -40.10 31.63
N ASP A 202 -22.69 -40.58 32.83
CA ASP A 202 -23.20 -40.02 34.08
C ASP A 202 -22.84 -38.53 34.22
N GLY A 203 -23.82 -37.70 34.60
CA GLY A 203 -23.65 -36.25 34.74
C GLY A 203 -23.80 -35.43 33.44
N LEU A 204 -23.94 -36.09 32.29
CA LEU A 204 -24.18 -35.45 30.98
C LEU A 204 -25.47 -35.94 30.34
N ASP A 205 -26.54 -35.97 31.12
CA ASP A 205 -27.88 -36.34 30.64
C ASP A 205 -28.60 -35.18 29.93
N ALA A 206 -29.76 -35.49 29.34
CA ALA A 206 -30.60 -34.52 28.64
C ALA A 206 -31.01 -33.31 29.50
N ALA A 207 -31.14 -33.47 30.82
CA ALA A 207 -31.50 -32.37 31.71
C ALA A 207 -30.32 -31.41 31.94
N SER A 208 -29.11 -31.96 32.01
CA SER A 208 -27.89 -31.24 32.30
C SER A 208 -27.35 -30.52 31.07
N THR A 209 -27.44 -31.14 29.89
CA THR A 209 -26.90 -30.59 28.65
C THR A 209 -27.94 -29.86 27.80
N ARG A 210 -29.24 -30.20 27.93
CA ARG A 210 -30.31 -29.91 26.96
C ARG A 210 -30.01 -30.42 25.55
N MET A 211 -29.03 -29.83 24.88
CA MET A 211 -28.55 -30.19 23.56
C MET A 211 -27.04 -30.09 23.55
N VAL A 212 -26.36 -31.10 23.01
CA VAL A 212 -24.92 -31.07 22.80
C VAL A 212 -24.68 -30.60 21.37
N HIS A 213 -23.91 -29.54 21.17
CA HIS A 213 -23.62 -28.99 19.84
C HIS A 213 -22.24 -29.40 19.33
N ALA A 214 -21.27 -29.54 20.23
CA ALA A 214 -19.89 -29.80 19.87
C ALA A 214 -19.22 -30.73 20.89
N ALA A 215 -18.29 -31.54 20.39
CA ALA A 215 -17.43 -32.40 21.19
C ALA A 215 -16.01 -32.27 20.65
N LEU A 216 -15.05 -32.12 21.54
CA LEU A 216 -13.63 -31.99 21.20
C LEU A 216 -12.78 -32.73 22.24
N ARG A 217 -11.76 -33.43 21.79
CA ARG A 217 -10.67 -33.86 22.65
C ARG A 217 -9.54 -32.82 22.51
N ASP A 218 -9.08 -32.28 23.63
CA ASP A 218 -7.93 -31.37 23.63
C ASP A 218 -6.58 -32.12 23.67
N HIS A 219 -5.48 -31.38 23.52
CA HIS A 219 -4.13 -31.94 23.60
C HIS A 219 -3.76 -32.61 24.94
N THR A 220 -4.45 -32.28 26.03
CA THR A 220 -4.23 -32.92 27.35
C THR A 220 -4.95 -34.26 27.46
N GLY A 221 -5.83 -34.57 26.51
CA GLY A 221 -6.72 -35.72 26.53
C GLY A 221 -8.04 -35.47 27.26
N ALA A 222 -8.32 -34.24 27.69
CA ALA A 222 -9.62 -33.89 28.25
C ALA A 222 -10.65 -33.76 27.13
N LEU A 223 -11.89 -34.18 27.44
CA LEU A 223 -13.02 -34.11 26.53
C LEU A 223 -13.90 -32.93 26.89
N TRP A 224 -14.20 -32.11 25.90
CA TRP A 224 -15.02 -30.92 26.00
C TRP A 224 -16.35 -31.14 25.31
N PHE A 225 -17.44 -30.78 25.97
CA PHE A 225 -18.80 -30.87 25.44
C PHE A 225 -19.46 -29.49 25.51
N GLY A 226 -19.69 -28.90 24.33
CA GLY A 226 -20.40 -27.64 24.18
C GLY A 226 -21.90 -27.90 24.15
N THR A 227 -22.65 -27.28 25.05
CA THR A 227 -24.07 -27.56 25.24
C THR A 227 -24.91 -26.29 25.29
N GLU A 228 -26.24 -26.42 25.20
CA GLU A 228 -27.17 -25.29 25.43
C GLU A 228 -27.08 -24.72 26.85
N ASN A 229 -26.57 -25.51 27.81
CA ASN A 229 -26.50 -25.14 29.21
C ASN A 229 -25.07 -24.77 29.66
N GLY A 230 -24.15 -24.51 28.72
CA GLY A 230 -22.74 -24.26 29.03
C GLY A 230 -21.79 -25.32 28.51
N VAL A 231 -20.59 -25.37 29.07
CA VAL A 231 -19.52 -26.29 28.66
C VAL A 231 -19.16 -27.23 29.78
N PHE A 232 -19.12 -28.51 29.47
CA PHE A 232 -18.64 -29.54 30.37
C PHE A 232 -17.29 -30.04 29.91
N ARG A 233 -16.34 -30.17 30.84
CA ARG A 233 -15.02 -30.75 30.62
C ARG A 233 -14.89 -32.01 31.43
N ARG A 234 -14.49 -33.09 30.76
CA ARG A 234 -14.20 -34.37 31.38
C ARG A 234 -12.71 -34.66 31.27
N GLN A 235 -12.04 -34.67 32.41
CA GLN A 235 -10.62 -34.97 32.50
C GLN A 235 -10.34 -36.45 32.16
N PRO A 236 -9.09 -36.79 31.76
CA PRO A 236 -8.70 -38.18 31.49
C PRO A 236 -8.94 -39.14 32.67
N ASP A 237 -8.80 -38.63 33.90
CA ASP A 237 -9.07 -39.39 35.14
C ASP A 237 -10.57 -39.68 35.38
N GLY A 238 -11.44 -39.06 34.58
CA GLY A 238 -12.88 -39.19 34.64
C GLY A 238 -13.61 -38.16 35.46
N HIS A 239 -12.91 -37.19 36.04
CA HIS A 239 -13.54 -36.04 36.69
C HIS A 239 -14.32 -35.22 35.67
N LEU A 240 -15.58 -34.90 35.98
CA LEU A 240 -16.45 -34.09 35.15
C LEU A 240 -16.72 -32.76 35.86
N GLU A 241 -16.45 -31.66 35.18
CA GLU A 241 -16.68 -30.30 35.68
C GLU A 241 -17.44 -29.47 34.65
N LYS A 242 -18.21 -28.48 35.13
CA LYS A 242 -18.89 -27.50 34.28
C LYS A 242 -18.04 -26.23 34.25
N VAL A 243 -17.35 -26.00 33.14
CA VAL A 243 -16.35 -24.91 32.98
C VAL A 243 -17.02 -23.58 32.64
N VAL A 244 -18.11 -23.62 31.88
CA VAL A 244 -18.92 -22.44 31.54
C VAL A 244 -20.38 -22.76 31.86
N SER A 245 -21.08 -21.85 32.53
CA SER A 245 -22.48 -22.03 32.93
C SER A 245 -23.42 -21.08 32.20
N ASP A 246 -24.61 -21.58 31.84
CA ASP A 246 -25.75 -20.81 31.36
C ASP A 246 -25.51 -20.01 30.05
N VAL A 247 -24.43 -20.34 29.33
CA VAL A 247 -24.11 -19.79 28.01
C VAL A 247 -24.16 -20.91 26.96
N PRO A 248 -25.04 -20.84 25.95
CA PRO A 248 -25.08 -21.83 24.88
C PRO A 248 -23.78 -21.82 24.06
N VAL A 249 -23.12 -22.97 23.99
CA VAL A 249 -21.89 -23.15 23.20
C VAL A 249 -22.18 -24.03 22.00
N LEU A 250 -22.03 -23.44 20.82
CA LEU A 250 -22.41 -24.01 19.53
C LEU A 250 -21.25 -24.76 18.85
N THR A 251 -20.02 -24.35 19.12
CA THR A 251 -18.82 -24.95 18.52
C THR A 251 -17.65 -24.87 19.48
N ILE A 252 -16.73 -25.84 19.38
CA ILE A 252 -15.49 -25.90 20.16
C ILE A 252 -14.36 -26.26 19.20
N ALA A 253 -13.26 -25.53 19.25
CA ALA A 253 -12.05 -25.80 18.47
C ALA A 253 -10.80 -25.60 19.32
N GLU A 254 -9.73 -26.37 19.08
CA GLU A 254 -8.42 -26.10 19.67
C GLU A 254 -7.51 -25.48 18.61
N ASP A 255 -6.79 -24.42 18.98
CA ASP A 255 -5.78 -23.81 18.11
C ASP A 255 -4.43 -24.52 18.20
N THR A 256 -3.48 -24.12 17.34
CA THR A 256 -2.12 -24.68 17.33
C THR A 256 -1.30 -24.33 18.57
N GLN A 257 -1.80 -23.44 19.44
CA GLN A 257 -1.22 -23.07 20.72
C GLN A 257 -1.92 -23.76 21.90
N HIS A 258 -2.78 -24.73 21.62
CA HIS A 258 -3.53 -25.49 22.61
C HIS A 258 -4.57 -24.69 23.40
N ALA A 259 -5.00 -23.53 22.88
CA ALA A 259 -6.15 -22.83 23.43
C ALA A 259 -7.44 -23.40 22.85
N VAL A 260 -8.44 -23.62 23.72
CA VAL A 260 -9.77 -24.10 23.35
C VAL A 260 -10.69 -22.90 23.14
N TRP A 261 -11.14 -22.69 21.92
CA TRP A 261 -12.09 -21.65 21.54
C TRP A 261 -13.52 -22.20 21.54
N LEU A 262 -14.44 -21.47 22.18
CA LEU A 262 -15.85 -21.78 22.33
C LEU A 262 -16.67 -20.74 21.56
N GLY A 263 -17.31 -21.14 20.47
CA GLY A 263 -18.24 -20.26 19.76
C GLY A 263 -19.60 -20.28 20.44
N THR A 264 -20.11 -19.11 20.82
CA THR A 264 -21.40 -18.91 21.49
C THR A 264 -22.35 -18.11 20.59
N ASN A 265 -23.60 -17.91 21.02
CA ASN A 265 -24.53 -17.02 20.31
C ASN A 265 -24.09 -15.54 20.32
N ASP A 266 -23.33 -15.13 21.34
CA ASP A 266 -23.00 -13.73 21.64
C ASP A 266 -21.51 -13.41 21.47
N GLY A 267 -20.76 -14.29 20.78
CA GLY A 267 -19.33 -14.11 20.53
C GLY A 267 -18.53 -15.39 20.73
N VAL A 268 -17.24 -15.23 21.01
CA VAL A 268 -16.31 -16.35 21.18
C VAL A 268 -15.64 -16.24 22.55
N ILE A 269 -15.61 -17.35 23.29
CA ILE A 269 -14.89 -17.47 24.56
C ILE A 269 -13.63 -18.28 24.28
N ARG A 270 -12.44 -17.75 24.60
CA ARG A 270 -11.17 -18.48 24.47
C ARG A 270 -10.76 -19.01 25.84
N PHE A 271 -10.42 -20.29 25.91
CA PHE A 271 -9.91 -20.99 27.07
C PHE A 271 -8.48 -21.43 26.77
N SER A 272 -7.50 -20.56 27.02
CA SER A 272 -6.08 -20.90 26.96
C SER A 272 -5.62 -21.34 28.35
N ASN A 273 -4.96 -22.50 28.44
CA ASN A 273 -4.14 -22.79 29.62
C ASN A 273 -2.88 -21.91 29.53
N GLY A 274 -3.03 -20.66 29.97
CA GLY A 274 -1.98 -19.64 29.98
C GLY A 274 -1.79 -18.98 28.62
N GLU A 275 -2.48 -17.87 28.38
CA GLU A 275 -1.91 -16.58 27.90
C GLU A 275 -3.01 -15.60 27.47
N THR A 276 -2.81 -14.34 27.90
CA THR A 276 -3.55 -13.08 27.74
C THR A 276 -5.09 -13.16 27.75
N GLN A 277 -5.70 -12.79 28.88
CA GLN A 277 -7.15 -12.65 29.03
C GLN A 277 -7.51 -11.18 29.27
N SER A 278 -8.44 -10.63 28.49
CA SER A 278 -8.98 -9.29 28.70
C SER A 278 -10.35 -9.36 29.36
N PHE A 279 -10.58 -8.50 30.35
CA PHE A 279 -11.83 -8.39 31.10
C PHE A 279 -12.46 -7.02 30.87
N GLY A 280 -13.75 -7.00 30.52
CA GLY A 280 -14.56 -5.80 30.31
C GLY A 280 -15.89 -5.85 31.07
N ALA A 281 -16.77 -4.90 30.78
CA ALA A 281 -18.06 -4.77 31.48
C ALA A 281 -18.96 -6.02 31.36
N VAL A 282 -18.81 -6.78 30.28
CA VAL A 282 -19.53 -8.05 30.08
C VAL A 282 -19.08 -9.15 31.04
N ASP A 283 -17.85 -9.06 31.55
CA ASP A 283 -17.26 -10.02 32.48
C ASP A 283 -17.58 -9.70 33.94
N GLY A 284 -18.01 -8.47 34.24
CA GLY A 284 -18.34 -8.00 35.60
C GLY A 284 -17.50 -6.83 36.10
N LEU A 285 -16.54 -6.33 35.30
CA LEU A 285 -15.76 -5.13 35.61
C LEU A 285 -16.65 -3.87 35.59
N ILE A 286 -16.62 -3.05 36.65
CA ILE A 286 -17.32 -1.76 36.64
C ILE A 286 -16.45 -0.69 35.98
N GLY A 287 -16.94 -0.07 34.90
CA GLY A 287 -16.15 0.90 34.13
C GLY A 287 -15.17 0.25 33.15
N HIS A 288 -14.68 1.03 32.21
CA HIS A 288 -13.79 0.60 31.13
C HIS A 288 -12.37 1.14 31.28
N VAL A 289 -12.16 2.21 32.05
CA VAL A 289 -10.84 2.83 32.25
C VAL A 289 -10.29 2.37 33.60
N VAL A 290 -9.31 1.47 33.57
CA VAL A 290 -8.64 0.98 34.78
C VAL A 290 -7.42 1.86 35.07
N GLN A 291 -7.48 2.63 36.18
CA GLN A 291 -6.46 3.62 36.53
C GLN A 291 -5.51 3.16 37.63
N ALA A 292 -5.93 2.23 38.48
CA ALA A 292 -5.12 1.69 39.56
C ALA A 292 -5.36 0.18 39.69
N ILE A 293 -4.31 -0.57 40.01
CA ILE A 293 -4.37 -2.03 40.23
C ILE A 293 -3.57 -2.35 41.48
N TRP A 294 -4.14 -3.18 42.35
CA TRP A 294 -3.48 -3.69 43.55
C TRP A 294 -3.83 -5.17 43.76
N GLN A 295 -2.91 -5.97 44.30
CA GLN A 295 -3.18 -7.37 44.65
C GLN A 295 -3.05 -7.57 46.16
N ASP A 296 -4.02 -8.28 46.73
CA ASP A 296 -3.90 -8.79 48.09
C ASP A 296 -2.88 -9.94 48.16
N ALA A 297 -1.86 -9.76 48.99
CA ALA A 297 -0.76 -10.69 49.15
C ALA A 297 -1.15 -12.04 49.79
N LYS A 298 -2.33 -12.14 50.42
CA LYS A 298 -2.77 -13.35 51.15
C LYS A 298 -3.84 -14.16 50.41
N GLU A 299 -4.90 -13.52 49.91
CA GLU A 299 -5.98 -14.18 49.16
C GLU A 299 -5.73 -14.17 47.65
N GLY A 300 -4.77 -13.37 47.15
CA GLY A 300 -4.45 -13.26 45.73
C GLY A 300 -5.47 -12.49 44.91
N SER A 301 -6.48 -11.88 45.56
CA SER A 301 -7.51 -11.08 44.90
C SER A 301 -6.91 -9.82 44.27
N VAL A 302 -7.38 -9.49 43.07
CA VAL A 302 -6.96 -8.28 42.33
C VAL A 302 -8.02 -7.20 42.48
N TRP A 303 -7.60 -6.02 42.93
CA TRP A 303 -8.42 -4.84 43.15
C TRP A 303 -8.11 -3.77 42.10
N LEU A 304 -9.15 -3.15 41.56
CA LEU A 304 -9.08 -2.25 40.42
C LEU A 304 -9.81 -0.95 40.75
N GLY A 305 -9.10 0.17 40.63
CA GLY A 305 -9.71 1.49 40.62
C GLY A 305 -10.08 1.87 39.19
N THR A 306 -11.37 2.14 38.95
CA THR A 306 -11.87 2.53 37.64
C THR A 306 -12.49 3.93 37.65
N GLU A 307 -12.88 4.43 36.48
CA GLU A 307 -13.61 5.68 36.37
C GLU A 307 -15.03 5.64 36.96
N SER A 308 -15.54 4.43 37.23
CA SER A 308 -16.92 4.17 37.68
C SER A 308 -17.03 3.52 39.07
N GLY A 309 -15.93 3.09 39.67
CA GLY A 309 -15.91 2.56 41.04
C GLY A 309 -14.69 1.70 41.32
N VAL A 310 -14.81 0.80 42.31
CA VAL A 310 -13.80 -0.23 42.58
C VAL A 310 -14.33 -1.58 42.13
N SER A 311 -13.50 -2.38 41.44
CA SER A 311 -13.79 -3.80 41.17
C SER A 311 -12.78 -4.68 41.87
N ARG A 312 -13.24 -5.75 42.52
CA ARG A 312 -12.43 -6.83 43.07
C ARG A 312 -12.68 -8.10 42.28
N PHE A 313 -11.61 -8.76 41.85
CA PHE A 313 -11.63 -10.07 41.23
C PHE A 313 -10.93 -11.08 42.14
N ASP A 314 -11.65 -12.11 42.57
CA ASP A 314 -11.13 -13.16 43.47
C ASP A 314 -10.57 -14.39 42.72
N GLY A 315 -10.46 -14.30 41.40
CA GLY A 315 -10.08 -15.41 40.51
C GLY A 315 -11.28 -16.14 39.87
N HIS A 316 -12.50 -15.94 40.37
CA HIS A 316 -13.72 -16.60 39.89
C HIS A 316 -14.90 -15.64 39.71
N PHE A 317 -15.06 -14.66 40.60
CA PHE A 317 -16.18 -13.73 40.67
C PHE A 317 -15.72 -12.27 40.79
N TRP A 318 -16.58 -11.39 40.28
CA TRP A 318 -16.41 -9.94 40.37
C TRP A 318 -17.29 -9.37 41.48
N HIS A 319 -16.68 -8.52 42.31
CA HIS A 319 -17.36 -7.71 43.32
C HIS A 319 -17.11 -6.23 43.01
N THR A 320 -18.18 -5.44 42.92
CA THR A 320 -18.09 -4.04 42.54
C THR A 320 -18.57 -3.14 43.66
N PHE A 321 -17.87 -2.03 43.88
CA PHE A 321 -18.21 -1.01 44.87
C PHE A 321 -18.46 0.31 44.16
N THR A 322 -19.55 0.98 44.55
CA THR A 322 -20.03 2.23 43.96
C THR A 322 -20.28 3.28 45.06
N ARG A 323 -20.82 4.44 44.66
CA ARG A 323 -21.27 5.45 45.63
C ARG A 323 -22.37 4.93 46.56
N ASP A 324 -23.15 3.95 46.13
CA ASP A 324 -24.19 3.34 46.97
C ASP A 324 -23.58 2.53 48.12
N ASP A 325 -22.32 2.11 47.97
CA ASP A 325 -21.53 1.35 48.96
C ASP A 325 -20.61 2.23 49.82
N GLY A 326 -20.76 3.56 49.71
CA GLY A 326 -20.04 4.54 50.54
C GLY A 326 -18.82 5.20 49.90
N LEU A 327 -18.50 4.92 48.62
CA LEU A 327 -17.43 5.63 47.90
C LEU A 327 -17.74 7.14 47.82
N PRO A 328 -16.78 8.03 48.15
CA PRO A 328 -16.99 9.47 48.12
C PRO A 328 -17.20 10.00 46.69
N HIS A 329 -16.56 9.38 45.70
CA HIS A 329 -16.72 9.69 44.28
C HIS A 329 -16.59 8.44 43.40
N VAL A 330 -17.20 8.46 42.20
CA VAL A 330 -17.20 7.32 41.26
C VAL A 330 -15.84 7.04 40.63
N THR A 331 -15.07 8.08 40.35
CA THR A 331 -13.74 7.96 39.74
C THR A 331 -12.68 7.69 40.81
N VAL A 332 -12.12 6.49 40.77
CA VAL A 332 -11.05 6.01 41.66
C VAL A 332 -9.71 6.21 40.95
N ARG A 333 -8.74 6.83 41.64
CA ARG A 333 -7.44 7.20 41.07
C ARG A 333 -6.26 6.47 41.68
N ALA A 334 -6.36 6.09 42.96
CA ALA A 334 -5.27 5.49 43.70
C ALA A 334 -5.79 4.49 44.74
N LEU A 335 -5.02 3.44 44.98
CA LEU A 335 -5.28 2.41 45.98
C LEU A 335 -4.02 2.23 46.82
N ALA A 336 -4.14 2.21 48.14
CA ALA A 336 -3.01 1.98 49.04
C ALA A 336 -3.39 1.08 50.22
N VAL A 337 -2.43 0.30 50.71
CA VAL A 337 -2.65 -0.68 51.79
C VAL A 337 -2.91 0.04 53.11
N ALA A 338 -3.98 -0.31 53.81
CA ALA A 338 -4.28 0.24 55.14
C ALA A 338 -4.11 -0.78 56.28
N GLY A 339 -3.93 -2.07 55.97
CA GLY A 339 -3.80 -3.18 56.91
C GLY A 339 -4.21 -4.52 56.29
N GLU A 340 -4.25 -5.59 57.09
CA GLU A 340 -4.46 -6.98 56.60
C GLU A 340 -5.77 -7.18 55.81
N ASP A 341 -6.84 -6.43 56.11
CA ASP A 341 -8.17 -6.55 55.47
C ASP A 341 -8.76 -5.18 55.06
N ALA A 342 -7.92 -4.17 54.84
CA ALA A 342 -8.36 -2.81 54.61
C ALA A 342 -7.53 -2.09 53.53
N LEU A 343 -8.23 -1.34 52.67
CA LEU A 343 -7.63 -0.60 51.55
C LEU A 343 -8.05 0.87 51.59
N TRP A 344 -7.07 1.78 51.52
CA TRP A 344 -7.34 3.19 51.25
C TRP A 344 -7.69 3.37 49.78
N VAL A 345 -8.83 3.99 49.53
CA VAL A 345 -9.33 4.30 48.19
C VAL A 345 -9.32 5.81 47.99
N GLY A 346 -8.40 6.28 47.15
CA GLY A 346 -8.28 7.67 46.74
C GLY A 346 -9.15 7.94 45.51
N THR A 347 -10.04 8.92 45.62
CA THR A 347 -10.98 9.28 44.55
C THR A 347 -10.74 10.71 44.06
N ALA A 348 -11.43 11.09 42.98
CA ALA A 348 -11.39 12.47 42.50
C ALA A 348 -11.98 13.50 43.48
N ASP A 349 -12.69 13.07 44.53
CA ASP A 349 -13.30 13.98 45.53
C ASP A 349 -13.28 13.36 46.94
N GLY A 350 -12.09 13.03 47.42
CA GLY A 350 -11.83 12.54 48.77
C GLY A 350 -11.31 11.10 48.86
N ILE A 351 -11.15 10.61 50.08
CA ILE A 351 -10.58 9.30 50.42
C ILE A 351 -11.57 8.52 51.28
N CYS A 352 -11.65 7.21 51.08
CA CYS A 352 -12.35 6.32 52.01
C CYS A 352 -11.53 5.07 52.33
N LEU A 353 -11.83 4.46 53.47
CA LEU A 353 -11.25 3.20 53.91
C LEU A 353 -12.21 2.06 53.59
N LEU A 354 -11.83 1.19 52.67
CA LEU A 354 -12.63 0.05 52.23
C LEU A 354 -12.34 -1.16 53.12
N ARG A 355 -13.39 -1.69 53.76
CA ARG A 355 -13.34 -2.91 54.58
C ARG A 355 -14.52 -3.81 54.26
N GLU A 356 -14.26 -5.10 54.04
CA GLU A 356 -15.25 -6.13 53.68
C GLU A 356 -16.14 -5.74 52.47
N SER A 357 -17.24 -5.02 52.74
CA SER A 357 -18.30 -4.67 51.79
C SER A 357 -18.57 -3.15 51.67
N THR A 358 -17.95 -2.32 52.50
CA THR A 358 -18.34 -0.92 52.68
C THR A 358 -17.13 0.01 52.68
N CYS A 359 -17.25 1.15 51.99
CA CYS A 359 -16.26 2.22 52.11
C CYS A 359 -16.68 3.21 53.19
N ASP A 360 -15.80 3.44 54.16
CA ASP A 360 -15.99 4.42 55.22
C ASP A 360 -15.24 5.72 54.83
N PRO A 361 -15.93 6.76 54.32
CA PRO A 361 -15.29 8.04 54.00
C PRO A 361 -14.94 8.80 55.27
N ASP A 362 -13.77 9.46 55.26
CA ASP A 362 -13.35 10.35 56.35
C ASP A 362 -13.66 11.81 55.97
N ASP A 363 -14.52 12.47 56.76
CA ASP A 363 -14.93 13.86 56.54
C ASP A 363 -13.71 14.82 56.52
N ALA A 364 -12.62 14.50 57.22
CA ALA A 364 -11.41 15.30 57.23
C ALA A 364 -10.65 15.26 55.90
N LEU A 365 -10.91 14.24 55.07
CA LEU A 365 -10.28 14.01 53.77
C LEU A 365 -11.22 14.30 52.59
N ALA A 366 -12.44 14.78 52.85
CA ALA A 366 -13.39 15.16 51.82
C ALA A 366 -12.92 16.39 51.01
N GLY A 367 -13.27 16.47 49.73
CA GLY A 367 -12.90 17.60 48.87
C GLY A 367 -11.48 17.51 48.27
N LEU A 368 -10.71 16.47 48.60
CA LEU A 368 -9.36 16.28 48.09
C LEU A 368 -9.38 15.63 46.71
N TYR A 369 -8.80 16.28 45.71
CA TYR A 369 -8.54 15.67 44.41
C TYR A 369 -7.28 14.80 44.50
N VAL A 370 -7.46 13.51 44.81
CA VAL A 370 -6.37 12.56 45.05
C VAL A 370 -5.81 12.07 43.73
N ARG A 371 -4.48 12.10 43.58
CA ARG A 371 -3.76 11.57 42.41
C ARG A 371 -3.04 10.27 42.73
N ASP A 372 -2.42 10.20 43.90
CA ASP A 372 -1.64 9.05 44.33
C ASP A 372 -1.68 8.93 45.86
N LEU A 373 -1.48 7.73 46.37
CA LEU A 373 -1.47 7.41 47.79
C LEU A 373 -0.26 6.55 48.10
N TRP A 374 0.44 6.87 49.19
CA TRP A 374 1.52 6.05 49.71
C TRP A 374 1.30 5.79 51.19
N SER A 375 1.27 4.53 51.57
CA SER A 375 1.21 4.11 52.97
C SER A 375 2.62 3.71 53.37
N ASP A 376 3.14 4.35 54.41
CA ASP A 376 4.47 4.06 54.92
C ASP A 376 4.49 2.62 55.48
N PRO A 377 5.39 1.74 55.03
CA PRO A 377 5.48 0.39 55.59
C PRO A 377 5.91 0.37 57.06
N ASP A 378 6.62 1.41 57.51
CA ASP A 378 7.22 1.50 58.84
C ASP A 378 6.39 2.37 59.81
N SER A 379 5.31 3.01 59.34
CA SER A 379 4.40 3.82 60.16
C SER A 379 2.93 3.69 59.72
N ASP A 380 1.97 3.94 60.62
CA ASP A 380 0.53 3.91 60.28
C ASP A 380 0.08 5.18 59.50
N GLU A 381 1.01 5.91 58.88
CA GLU A 381 0.76 7.19 58.24
C GLU A 381 0.42 7.05 56.75
N LEU A 382 -0.58 7.81 56.29
CA LEU A 382 -0.99 7.88 54.90
C LEU A 382 -0.50 9.18 54.27
N TRP A 383 0.33 9.05 53.24
CA TRP A 383 0.77 10.16 52.41
C TRP A 383 -0.12 10.28 51.18
N ILE A 384 -0.54 11.50 50.89
CA ILE A 384 -1.55 11.81 49.88
C ILE A 384 -0.95 12.82 48.92
N ALA A 385 -0.76 12.42 47.67
CA ALA A 385 -0.50 13.35 46.59
C ALA A 385 -1.83 13.89 46.07
N ALA A 386 -2.03 15.20 46.22
CA ALA A 386 -3.22 15.89 45.77
C ALA A 386 -2.87 17.10 44.91
N GLY A 387 -3.86 17.59 44.14
CA GLY A 387 -3.71 18.85 43.39
C GLY A 387 -3.38 20.08 44.26
N SER A 388 -3.62 19.98 45.56
CA SER A 388 -3.33 21.01 46.56
C SER A 388 -1.95 20.89 47.21
N GLY A 389 -1.23 19.78 47.03
CA GLY A 389 -0.02 19.52 47.81
C GLY A 389 0.31 18.06 48.07
N LEU A 390 1.45 17.87 48.73
CA LEU A 390 1.73 16.66 49.50
C LEU A 390 1.13 16.82 50.90
N LEU A 391 0.28 15.87 51.28
CA LEU A 391 -0.37 15.84 52.58
C LEU A 391 0.02 14.57 53.32
N ARG A 392 0.14 14.66 54.64
CA ARG A 392 0.42 13.53 55.52
C ARG A 392 -0.71 13.40 56.54
N TYR A 393 -1.32 12.24 56.59
CA TYR A 393 -2.45 11.92 57.47
C TYR A 393 -2.03 10.88 58.51
N ASP A 394 -2.11 11.25 59.79
CA ASP A 394 -1.72 10.40 60.92
C ASP A 394 -2.89 9.63 61.54
N GLY A 395 -4.05 9.60 60.86
CA GLY A 395 -5.29 9.03 61.38
C GLY A 395 -6.11 9.99 62.27
N THR A 396 -5.60 11.18 62.58
CA THR A 396 -6.30 12.20 63.37
C THR A 396 -6.23 13.61 62.80
N ALA A 397 -5.12 13.95 62.14
CA ALA A 397 -4.85 15.28 61.62
C ALA A 397 -4.18 15.19 60.24
N LEU A 398 -4.53 16.16 59.39
CA LEU A 398 -3.96 16.33 58.07
C LEU A 398 -2.89 17.43 58.10
N HIS A 399 -1.66 17.06 57.78
CA HIS A 399 -0.50 17.95 57.74
C HIS A 399 -0.13 18.27 56.30
N HIS A 400 0.09 19.55 55.99
CA HIS A 400 0.56 19.98 54.67
C HIS A 400 2.09 20.02 54.65
N GLU A 401 2.70 19.10 53.93
CA GLU A 401 4.15 18.96 53.83
C GLU A 401 4.70 19.75 52.63
N LEU A 402 3.94 19.81 51.53
CA LEU A 402 4.24 20.63 50.35
C LEU A 402 2.96 21.26 49.80
N LYS A 403 3.01 22.52 49.36
CA LYS A 403 1.87 23.24 48.78
C LYS A 403 2.03 23.45 47.26
N GLU A 404 2.41 22.38 46.58
CA GLU A 404 2.59 22.33 45.13
C GLU A 404 1.89 21.09 44.56
N ASP A 405 1.39 21.15 43.32
CA ASP A 405 0.65 20.04 42.69
C ASP A 405 1.58 18.84 42.44
N VAL A 406 1.44 17.83 43.30
CA VAL A 406 2.25 16.59 43.25
C VAL A 406 1.67 15.66 42.20
N GLN A 407 2.49 15.25 41.23
CA GLN A 407 2.07 14.42 40.11
C GLN A 407 2.16 12.92 40.39
N ALA A 408 3.24 12.46 41.02
CA ALA A 408 3.49 11.06 41.31
C ALA A 408 4.30 10.89 42.60
N LEU A 409 4.07 9.77 43.30
CA LEU A 409 4.92 9.29 44.38
C LEU A 409 5.69 8.04 43.92
N GLY A 410 6.82 7.77 44.55
CA GLY A 410 7.60 6.56 44.34
C GLY A 410 8.51 6.28 45.52
N GLN A 411 9.06 5.06 45.58
CA GLN A 411 9.96 4.66 46.66
C GLN A 411 11.30 4.21 46.08
N ASP A 412 12.40 4.63 46.71
CA ASP A 412 13.73 4.13 46.37
C ASP A 412 14.03 2.78 47.02
N SER A 413 15.10 2.13 46.55
CA SER A 413 15.54 0.83 47.07
C SER A 413 15.99 0.87 48.56
N ALA A 414 16.21 2.05 49.13
CA ALA A 414 16.53 2.24 50.54
C ALA A 414 15.29 2.56 51.39
N GLY A 415 14.10 2.58 50.80
CA GLY A 415 12.83 2.85 51.46
C GLY A 415 12.44 4.34 51.50
N GLY A 416 13.26 5.24 50.95
CA GLY A 416 13.00 6.67 50.91
C GLY A 416 11.91 7.04 49.89
N MET A 417 11.03 7.97 50.24
CA MET A 417 9.97 8.44 49.36
C MET A 417 10.49 9.51 48.40
N TRP A 418 10.08 9.40 47.14
CA TRP A 418 10.31 10.36 46.07
C TRP A 418 8.98 10.88 45.56
N LEU A 419 8.96 12.14 45.13
CA LEU A 419 7.78 12.73 44.53
C LEU A 419 8.14 13.74 43.46
N SER A 420 7.24 13.93 42.50
CA SER A 420 7.38 14.91 41.43
C SER A 420 6.31 16.00 41.53
N THR A 421 6.69 17.23 41.20
CA THR A 421 5.75 18.32 40.89
C THR A 421 5.85 18.69 39.42
N PHE A 422 5.13 19.73 38.98
CA PHE A 422 5.32 20.31 37.63
C PHE A 422 6.71 20.96 37.42
N HIS A 423 7.47 21.17 38.49
CA HIS A 423 8.68 22.00 38.47
C HIS A 423 9.91 21.24 38.94
N GLU A 424 9.79 20.42 39.99
CA GLU A 424 10.91 19.78 40.65
C GLU A 424 10.58 18.34 41.07
N VAL A 425 11.62 17.53 41.26
CA VAL A 425 11.54 16.22 41.92
C VAL A 425 12.11 16.39 43.32
N TYR A 426 11.39 15.90 44.34
CA TYR A 426 11.82 15.94 45.73
C TYR A 426 12.13 14.53 46.22
N ARG A 427 13.09 14.46 47.15
CA ARG A 427 13.37 13.29 47.97
C ARG A 427 13.00 13.58 49.41
N TYR A 428 12.32 12.63 50.05
CA TYR A 428 11.99 12.64 51.46
C TYR A 428 12.81 11.58 52.19
N THR A 429 13.66 12.04 53.12
CA THR A 429 14.49 11.17 54.00
C THR A 429 14.31 11.48 55.49
N ASP A 430 13.58 12.55 55.80
CA ASP A 430 13.18 13.08 57.14
C ASP A 430 12.60 14.50 56.93
N ILE A 431 13.19 15.22 55.98
CA ILE A 431 12.74 16.51 55.43
C ILE A 431 12.60 16.40 53.92
N LEU A 432 11.72 17.21 53.33
CA LEU A 432 11.62 17.35 51.88
C LEU A 432 12.80 18.19 51.36
N THR A 433 13.60 17.57 50.51
CA THR A 433 14.71 18.24 49.81
C THR A 433 14.54 18.13 48.31
N PRO A 434 14.67 19.23 47.53
CA PRO A 434 14.77 19.16 46.09
C PRO A 434 15.93 18.25 45.70
N ALA A 435 15.72 17.37 44.73
CA ALA A 435 16.77 16.50 44.26
C ALA A 435 17.78 17.30 43.41
N GLU A 436 19.03 17.37 43.85
CA GLU A 436 20.11 18.00 43.09
C GLU A 436 20.59 17.09 41.96
N PHE A 437 19.89 17.11 40.83
CA PHE A 437 20.38 16.53 39.58
C PHE A 437 21.08 17.64 38.76
N GLN A 438 22.37 17.48 38.46
CA GLN A 438 23.11 18.47 37.66
C GLN A 438 22.60 18.60 36.22
N ASP A 439 21.84 17.61 35.76
CA ASP A 439 21.10 17.57 34.50
C ASP A 439 20.07 16.45 34.67
N THR A 440 18.79 16.75 34.92
CA THR A 440 17.76 15.69 35.11
C THR A 440 17.51 14.91 33.81
N GLY A 441 17.94 15.42 32.65
CA GLY A 441 17.52 14.90 31.35
C GLY A 441 16.03 15.10 31.04
N ILE A 442 15.26 15.64 31.99
CA ILE A 442 13.86 16.04 31.84
C ILE A 442 13.85 17.46 31.29
N GLN A 443 13.31 17.67 30.08
CA GLN A 443 13.38 18.98 29.45
C GLN A 443 12.48 20.01 30.15
N PRO A 444 12.82 21.32 30.16
CA PRO A 444 12.03 22.35 30.83
C PRO A 444 10.57 22.51 30.33
N ASP A 445 10.28 22.00 29.13
CA ASP A 445 8.96 21.95 28.50
C ASP A 445 8.21 20.63 28.77
N GLU A 446 8.89 19.58 29.23
CA GLU A 446 8.31 18.31 29.66
C GLU A 446 7.91 18.39 31.14
N ARG A 447 6.72 18.95 31.39
CA ARG A 447 6.30 19.34 32.75
C ARG A 447 5.70 18.22 33.59
N ARG A 448 5.54 17.00 33.05
CA ARG A 448 4.82 15.91 33.73
C ARG A 448 5.65 14.63 33.84
N VAL A 449 5.85 14.22 35.09
CA VAL A 449 6.36 12.90 35.49
C VAL A 449 5.18 12.09 36.00
N TYR A 450 4.85 10.98 35.33
CA TYR A 450 3.71 10.12 35.65
C TYR A 450 4.07 8.97 36.59
N ALA A 451 5.31 8.47 36.54
CA ALA A 451 5.76 7.34 37.36
C ALA A 451 7.19 7.53 37.82
N ILE A 452 7.48 7.07 39.04
CA ILE A 452 8.82 7.01 39.63
C ILE A 452 9.05 5.57 40.11
N PHE A 453 10.08 4.90 39.59
CA PHE A 453 10.36 3.50 39.91
C PHE A 453 11.86 3.30 40.21
N ALA A 454 12.16 2.60 41.30
CA ALA A 454 13.54 2.22 41.64
C ALA A 454 13.81 0.78 41.22
N ASP A 455 14.90 0.58 40.47
CA ASP A 455 15.31 -0.75 40.05
C ASP A 455 16.16 -1.48 41.11
N LEU A 456 16.38 -2.78 40.90
CA LEU A 456 17.14 -3.65 41.82
C LEU A 456 18.64 -3.26 42.02
N ARG A 457 19.17 -2.29 41.26
CA ARG A 457 20.56 -1.78 41.45
C ARG A 457 20.57 -0.38 42.07
N GLY A 458 19.41 0.14 42.47
CA GLY A 458 19.25 1.46 43.06
C GLY A 458 19.00 2.58 42.06
N ASN A 459 19.04 2.36 40.74
CA ASN A 459 18.77 3.46 39.80
C ASN A 459 17.30 3.85 39.83
N LEU A 460 17.05 5.15 39.66
CA LEU A 460 15.71 5.71 39.57
C LEU A 460 15.31 5.88 38.11
N TRP A 461 14.06 5.51 37.83
CA TRP A 461 13.44 5.58 36.52
C TRP A 461 12.23 6.49 36.60
N PHE A 462 12.17 7.47 35.70
CA PHE A 462 11.08 8.44 35.61
C PHE A 462 10.35 8.23 34.29
N GLY A 463 9.06 7.92 34.38
CA GLY A 463 8.14 7.93 33.24
C GLY A 463 7.62 9.33 33.03
N THR A 464 7.86 9.91 31.86
CA THR A 464 7.51 11.30 31.54
C THR A 464 6.59 11.36 30.32
N GLU A 465 6.07 12.54 30.02
CA GLU A 465 5.32 12.81 28.78
C GLU A 465 6.16 12.57 27.51
N GLY A 466 7.49 12.68 27.58
CA GLY A 466 8.41 12.51 26.45
C GLY A 466 9.20 11.20 26.45
N GLY A 467 8.93 10.27 27.37
CA GLY A 467 9.57 8.96 27.40
C GLY A 467 10.10 8.56 28.76
N LEU A 468 11.26 7.88 28.76
CA LEU A 468 11.84 7.28 29.95
C LEU A 468 13.20 7.92 30.27
N VAL A 469 13.36 8.36 31.51
CA VAL A 469 14.62 8.91 32.03
C VAL A 469 15.17 8.00 33.11
N ARG A 470 16.46 7.69 33.04
CA ARG A 470 17.18 6.90 34.05
C ARG A 470 18.17 7.78 34.78
N CYS A 471 18.13 7.83 36.10
CA CYS A 471 19.12 8.49 36.94
C CYS A 471 19.88 7.46 37.80
N SER A 472 21.22 7.49 37.74
CA SER A 472 22.06 6.60 38.54
C SER A 472 22.07 7.01 40.02
N ASP A 473 22.07 6.03 40.92
CA ASP A 473 22.24 6.24 42.37
C ASP A 473 23.74 6.27 42.74
N GLU A 474 24.45 7.26 42.21
CA GLU A 474 25.88 7.49 42.49
C GLU A 474 26.08 8.84 43.22
N ALA A 475 27.26 9.03 43.84
CA ALA A 475 27.61 10.27 44.54
C ALA A 475 27.57 11.53 43.65
N GLN A 476 27.59 11.35 42.33
CA GLN A 476 27.23 12.35 41.33
C GLN A 476 26.20 11.71 40.39
N PRO A 477 24.89 11.91 40.63
CA PRO A 477 23.85 11.25 39.86
C PRO A 477 23.85 11.75 38.40
N HIS A 478 23.97 10.83 37.46
CA HIS A 478 23.88 11.09 36.02
C HIS A 478 22.53 10.61 35.50
N CYS A 479 21.81 11.48 34.81
CA CYS A 479 20.53 11.15 34.19
C CYS A 479 20.65 11.07 32.67
N ASP A 480 20.16 9.97 32.10
CA ASP A 480 20.16 9.70 30.67
C ASP A 480 18.73 9.47 30.17
N ARG A 481 18.34 10.17 29.09
CA ARG A 481 17.10 9.87 28.37
C ARG A 481 17.29 8.59 27.56
N ARG A 482 16.35 7.66 27.69
CA ARG A 482 16.28 6.45 26.86
C ARG A 482 15.28 6.67 25.74
N TYR A 483 15.69 6.39 24.50
CA TYR A 483 14.87 6.63 23.32
C TYR A 483 13.66 5.70 23.33
N LEU A 484 12.47 6.28 23.32
CA LEU A 484 11.16 5.62 23.30
C LEU A 484 10.22 6.42 22.37
N GLU A 485 10.70 6.80 21.18
CA GLU A 485 9.92 7.55 20.15
C GLU A 485 9.03 8.72 20.66
N ASP A 486 9.43 9.42 21.72
CA ASP A 486 8.61 10.45 22.39
C ASP A 486 7.20 9.97 22.82
N ARG A 487 7.10 8.76 23.36
CA ARG A 487 5.87 8.18 23.96
C ARG A 487 5.71 8.60 25.42
N ALA A 488 4.48 8.85 25.85
CA ALA A 488 4.19 9.05 27.27
C ALA A 488 4.30 7.72 28.04
N VAL A 489 5.06 7.69 29.13
CA VAL A 489 5.23 6.51 30.00
C VAL A 489 4.42 6.72 31.28
N TYR A 490 3.32 6.00 31.44
CA TYR A 490 2.39 6.13 32.56
C TYR A 490 2.70 5.23 33.75
N ALA A 491 3.26 4.04 33.49
CA ALA A 491 3.55 3.05 34.53
C ALA A 491 4.87 2.32 34.25
N ILE A 492 5.59 1.95 35.32
CA ILE A 492 6.85 1.22 35.25
C ILE A 492 6.83 0.14 36.33
N VAL A 493 7.11 -1.11 35.94
CA VAL A 493 7.31 -2.22 36.90
C VAL A 493 8.52 -3.05 36.51
N GLY A 494 9.19 -3.67 37.49
CA GLY A 494 10.29 -4.60 37.27
C GLY A 494 9.85 -6.07 37.28
N ASP A 495 10.49 -6.91 36.46
CA ASP A 495 10.39 -8.37 36.57
C ASP A 495 11.45 -8.96 37.53
N ALA A 496 11.42 -10.28 37.73
CA ALA A 496 12.36 -10.97 38.62
C ALA A 496 13.82 -10.95 38.13
N ASP A 497 14.03 -10.84 36.82
CA ASP A 497 15.36 -10.76 36.21
C ASP A 497 15.91 -9.32 36.20
N GLY A 498 15.07 -8.36 36.61
CA GLY A 498 15.38 -6.96 36.73
C GLY A 498 15.20 -6.19 35.42
N ASN A 499 14.49 -6.71 34.43
CA ASN A 499 14.01 -5.95 33.27
C ASN A 499 12.82 -5.07 33.68
N LEU A 500 12.52 -4.06 32.87
CA LEU A 500 11.40 -3.15 33.13
C LEU A 500 10.28 -3.36 32.12
N TRP A 501 9.04 -3.19 32.57
CA TRP A 501 7.84 -3.21 31.75
C TRP A 501 7.16 -1.86 31.85
N LEU A 502 6.94 -1.22 30.71
CA LEU A 502 6.52 0.18 30.61
C LEU A 502 5.12 0.27 30.02
N GLY A 503 4.18 0.85 30.77
CA GLY A 503 2.83 1.17 30.28
C GLY A 503 2.85 2.52 29.59
N THR A 504 2.39 2.57 28.33
CA THR A 504 2.49 3.77 27.48
C THR A 504 1.16 4.12 26.81
N ASP A 505 1.15 5.19 26.03
CA ASP A 505 0.06 5.55 25.11
C ASP A 505 0.01 4.68 23.83
N ALA A 506 0.92 3.72 23.68
CA ALA A 506 1.07 2.89 22.48
C ALA A 506 1.44 1.42 22.77
N GLY A 507 1.04 0.92 23.93
CA GLY A 507 1.17 -0.47 24.36
C GLY A 507 2.04 -0.65 25.60
N VAL A 508 2.41 -1.90 25.86
CA VAL A 508 3.38 -2.26 26.91
C VAL A 508 4.73 -2.52 26.27
N TYR A 509 5.74 -1.75 26.67
CA TYR A 509 7.12 -1.91 26.17
C TYR A 509 7.97 -2.66 27.21
N PRO A 510 8.47 -3.86 26.89
CA PRO A 510 9.47 -4.53 27.71
C PRO A 510 10.87 -3.93 27.43
N TYR A 511 11.64 -3.69 28.48
CA TYR A 511 12.94 -3.04 28.45
C TYR A 511 13.99 -3.94 29.10
N VAL A 512 14.85 -4.53 28.27
CA VAL A 512 15.92 -5.46 28.69
C VAL A 512 17.11 -4.71 29.28
N ARG A 513 17.60 -5.19 30.41
CA ARG A 513 18.66 -4.53 31.17
C ARG A 513 20.06 -5.01 30.79
N GLY A 514 20.72 -4.35 29.85
CA GLY A 514 22.14 -4.57 29.54
C GLY A 514 22.56 -4.00 28.20
N GLU A 515 23.57 -3.11 28.22
CA GLU A 515 24.08 -2.31 27.09
C GLU A 515 23.18 -1.13 26.69
N ASP A 516 23.79 -0.03 26.27
CA ASP A 516 23.13 1.20 25.80
C ASP A 516 22.27 1.02 24.52
N ALA A 517 21.91 -0.22 24.19
CA ALA A 517 20.95 -0.55 23.18
C ALA A 517 19.54 -0.44 23.77
N VAL A 518 18.82 0.60 23.36
CA VAL A 518 17.36 0.51 23.26
C VAL A 518 17.10 -0.66 22.32
N TRP A 519 16.69 -1.79 22.87
CA TRP A 519 16.16 -2.88 22.09
C TRP A 519 14.80 -2.40 21.58
N ASP A 520 14.62 -2.29 20.26
CA ASP A 520 13.29 -2.17 19.62
C ASP A 520 12.51 -3.47 19.84
N VAL A 521 12.31 -3.90 21.09
CA VAL A 521 11.41 -5.01 21.40
C VAL A 521 10.01 -4.53 21.05
N PRO A 522 9.26 -5.26 20.20
CA PRO A 522 7.91 -4.86 19.85
C PRO A 522 7.06 -4.70 21.11
N ALA A 523 6.36 -3.57 21.23
CA ALA A 523 5.38 -3.40 22.29
C ALA A 523 4.23 -4.40 22.13
N PHE A 524 3.70 -4.87 23.25
CA PHE A 524 2.40 -5.52 23.29
C PHE A 524 1.32 -4.47 23.02
N ARG A 525 0.40 -4.76 22.11
CA ARG A 525 -0.67 -3.87 21.64
C ARG A 525 -2.04 -4.53 21.72
N ALA A 526 -3.09 -3.77 21.43
CA ALA A 526 -4.45 -4.27 21.28
C ALA A 526 -4.53 -5.36 20.20
N ALA A 527 -3.74 -5.24 19.14
CA ALA A 527 -3.58 -6.28 18.12
C ALA A 527 -2.98 -7.60 18.67
N ASP A 528 -2.41 -7.57 19.88
CA ASP A 528 -1.73 -8.69 20.55
C ASP A 528 -2.56 -9.25 21.70
N GLY A 529 -3.78 -8.72 21.91
CA GLY A 529 -4.69 -9.17 22.96
C GLY A 529 -4.74 -8.27 24.19
N LEU A 530 -4.04 -7.13 24.19
CA LEU A 530 -4.33 -6.07 25.17
C LEU A 530 -5.75 -5.53 24.96
N ALA A 531 -6.40 -5.11 26.05
CA ALA A 531 -7.71 -4.48 25.99
C ALA A 531 -7.66 -3.11 25.25
N SER A 532 -6.57 -2.35 25.39
CA SER A 532 -6.24 -1.19 24.55
C SER A 532 -4.73 -0.95 24.47
N ASP A 533 -4.32 -0.16 23.48
CA ASP A 533 -2.95 0.37 23.33
C ASP A 533 -2.61 1.41 24.41
N VAL A 534 -3.59 2.04 25.07
CA VAL A 534 -3.32 3.01 26.15
C VAL A 534 -3.33 2.27 27.50
N VAL A 535 -2.15 2.20 28.14
CA VAL A 535 -1.92 1.43 29.37
C VAL A 535 -1.54 2.37 30.51
N PHE A 536 -2.45 2.56 31.48
CA PHE A 536 -2.29 3.47 32.61
C PHE A 536 -1.61 2.84 33.82
N ALA A 537 -1.80 1.53 34.03
CA ALA A 537 -1.30 0.84 35.21
C ALA A 537 -0.74 -0.53 34.82
N ILE A 538 0.34 -0.95 35.49
CA ILE A 538 0.89 -2.30 35.40
C ILE A 538 1.13 -2.82 36.80
N LEU A 539 0.67 -4.03 37.07
CA LEU A 539 0.99 -4.78 38.29
C LEU A 539 1.62 -6.11 37.91
N ARG A 540 2.75 -6.45 38.53
CA ARG A 540 3.28 -7.82 38.52
C ARG A 540 2.82 -8.50 39.80
N ASP A 541 2.13 -9.61 39.66
CA ASP A 541 1.53 -10.34 40.76
C ASP A 541 2.52 -11.32 41.41
N ALA A 542 2.15 -11.91 42.56
CA ALA A 542 3.01 -12.82 43.31
C ALA A 542 3.37 -14.11 42.55
N SER A 543 2.57 -14.51 41.55
CA SER A 543 2.84 -15.66 40.68
C SER A 543 3.81 -15.32 39.55
N GLY A 544 4.06 -14.03 39.31
CA GLY A 544 4.89 -13.52 38.22
C GLY A 544 4.10 -13.12 36.98
N ASP A 545 2.78 -13.27 36.99
CA ASP A 545 1.88 -12.79 35.94
C ASP A 545 1.76 -11.25 36.01
N PHE A 546 1.39 -10.63 34.90
CA PHE A 546 1.19 -9.19 34.80
C PHE A 546 -0.28 -8.83 34.58
N TRP A 547 -0.69 -7.72 35.16
CA TRP A 547 -2.01 -7.13 34.98
C TRP A 547 -1.85 -5.72 34.41
N PHE A 548 -2.44 -5.48 33.24
CA PHE A 548 -2.37 -4.22 32.52
C PHE A 548 -3.71 -3.50 32.57
N GLY A 549 -3.74 -2.36 33.25
CA GLY A 549 -4.90 -1.47 33.33
C GLY A 549 -4.90 -0.54 32.14
N THR A 550 -5.94 -0.62 31.31
CA THR A 550 -6.02 0.12 30.04
C THR A 550 -7.21 1.07 30.01
N GLU A 551 -7.31 1.88 28.95
CA GLU A 551 -8.49 2.73 28.71
C GLU A 551 -9.78 1.95 28.36
N ALA A 552 -9.69 0.66 28.03
CA ALA A 552 -10.83 -0.15 27.58
C ALA A 552 -11.04 -1.46 28.38
N GLY A 553 -10.31 -1.64 29.46
CA GLY A 553 -10.48 -2.76 30.39
C GLY A 553 -9.18 -3.17 31.07
N LEU A 554 -9.19 -4.38 31.62
CA LEU A 554 -8.03 -5.00 32.26
C LEU A 554 -7.51 -6.15 31.39
N THR A 555 -6.19 -6.27 31.23
CA THR A 555 -5.56 -7.44 30.60
C THR A 555 -4.72 -8.20 31.61
N HIS A 556 -4.96 -9.50 31.78
CA HIS A 556 -4.12 -10.42 32.53
C HIS A 556 -3.19 -11.17 31.57
N TYR A 557 -1.88 -11.05 31.76
CA TYR A 557 -0.84 -11.59 30.89
C TYR A 557 0.10 -12.50 31.68
N ARG A 558 0.28 -13.72 31.21
CA ARG A 558 1.21 -14.71 31.78
C ARG A 558 2.42 -14.83 30.87
N PRO A 559 3.63 -14.44 31.30
CA PRO A 559 4.85 -14.61 30.49
C PRO A 559 5.18 -16.09 30.27
N SER A 560 5.68 -16.44 29.09
CA SER A 560 6.25 -17.77 28.84
C SER A 560 7.59 -17.92 29.55
N GLU A 561 7.86 -19.07 30.17
CA GLU A 561 9.19 -19.41 30.72
C GLU A 561 10.08 -20.18 29.73
N ARG A 562 9.58 -20.49 28.53
CA ARG A 562 10.31 -21.31 27.55
C ARG A 562 11.07 -20.45 26.56
N ALA A 563 12.39 -20.57 26.61
CA ALA A 563 13.29 -19.99 25.63
C ALA A 563 13.00 -20.47 24.19
N PRO A 564 13.05 -19.56 23.19
CA PRO A 564 12.81 -19.92 21.80
C PRO A 564 13.89 -20.86 21.24
N ARG A 565 13.51 -21.73 20.29
CA ARG A 565 14.46 -22.61 19.59
C ARG A 565 14.85 -22.04 18.23
N LEU A 566 16.14 -21.77 18.06
CA LEU A 566 16.71 -21.19 16.85
C LEU A 566 17.47 -22.24 16.03
N GLU A 567 17.11 -22.37 14.76
CA GLU A 567 17.82 -23.21 13.80
C GLU A 567 18.30 -22.39 12.60
N PHE A 568 19.37 -22.85 11.94
CA PHE A 568 19.74 -22.32 10.64
C PHE A 568 18.92 -23.04 9.58
N GLY A 569 18.46 -22.34 8.54
CA GLY A 569 17.71 -22.91 7.40
C GLY A 569 18.54 -23.83 6.49
N VAL A 570 19.56 -24.48 7.05
CA VAL A 570 20.42 -25.49 6.44
C VAL A 570 20.35 -26.70 7.37
N GLU A 571 19.51 -27.68 7.03
CA GLU A 571 19.23 -28.85 7.88
C GLU A 571 20.54 -29.53 8.34
N GLY A 572 20.81 -29.50 9.65
CA GLY A 572 21.86 -30.28 10.30
C GLY A 572 23.33 -29.86 10.07
N GLU A 573 23.61 -28.84 9.27
CA GLU A 573 25.00 -28.42 8.99
C GLU A 573 25.49 -27.29 9.91
N ARG A 574 26.44 -27.58 10.80
CA ARG A 574 27.16 -26.56 11.61
C ARG A 574 28.22 -25.77 10.83
N ARG A 575 28.41 -26.06 9.54
CA ARG A 575 29.44 -25.44 8.70
C ARG A 575 29.01 -25.33 7.25
N ILE A 576 28.99 -24.12 6.71
CA ILE A 576 28.69 -23.83 5.30
C ILE A 576 29.91 -23.30 4.55
N THR A 577 30.04 -23.67 3.28
CA THR A 577 31.12 -23.17 2.41
C THR A 577 30.54 -22.30 1.29
N ARG A 578 31.00 -21.05 1.22
CA ARG A 578 30.55 -20.06 0.23
C ARG A 578 31.69 -19.65 -0.71
N SER A 579 31.36 -19.39 -1.96
CA SER A 579 32.28 -18.73 -2.89
C SER A 579 32.23 -17.22 -2.68
N TYR A 580 33.31 -16.50 -3.00
CA TYR A 580 33.40 -15.04 -2.81
C TYR A 580 32.24 -14.23 -3.44
N HIS A 581 31.59 -14.71 -4.51
CA HIS A 581 30.40 -14.05 -5.11
C HIS A 581 29.10 -14.29 -4.37
N LYS A 582 29.07 -15.31 -3.51
CA LYS A 582 27.93 -15.72 -2.70
C LYS A 582 28.16 -15.41 -1.22
N ALA A 583 29.25 -14.71 -0.88
CA ALA A 583 29.60 -14.37 0.49
C ALA A 583 28.45 -13.58 1.12
N ASP A 584 28.03 -12.48 0.49
CA ASP A 584 27.00 -11.55 1.00
C ASP A 584 25.55 -12.04 0.90
N LEU A 585 25.30 -13.31 0.51
CA LEU A 585 23.94 -13.85 0.62
C LEU A 585 23.52 -13.83 2.10
N PRO A 586 22.26 -13.53 2.43
CA PRO A 586 21.85 -13.61 3.83
C PRO A 586 21.93 -15.06 4.33
N VAL A 587 22.18 -15.23 5.63
CA VAL A 587 21.98 -16.53 6.30
C VAL A 587 20.53 -16.57 6.75
N LYS A 588 19.78 -17.57 6.26
CA LYS A 588 18.39 -17.76 6.65
C LYS A 588 18.34 -18.52 7.97
N LEU A 589 17.55 -18.02 8.89
CA LEU A 589 17.17 -18.67 10.14
C LEU A 589 15.83 -19.38 9.93
N ALA A 590 15.65 -20.47 10.65
CA ALA A 590 14.40 -21.18 10.78
C ALA A 590 14.03 -21.20 12.27
N ALA A 591 12.76 -20.98 12.51
CA ALA A 591 12.19 -20.77 13.81
C ALA A 591 11.26 -21.95 14.07
N ALA A 592 11.72 -22.96 14.81
CA ALA A 592 11.06 -24.29 14.83
C ALA A 592 9.96 -24.44 15.88
N ASP A 593 9.85 -23.51 16.84
CA ASP A 593 9.04 -23.72 18.06
C ASP A 593 8.57 -22.37 18.64
N PHE A 594 7.64 -21.65 17.97
CA PHE A 594 7.23 -20.31 18.41
C PHE A 594 5.74 -20.16 18.66
N ARG A 595 5.40 -19.70 19.88
CA ARG A 595 4.09 -19.15 20.26
C ARG A 595 3.86 -17.75 19.69
N VAL A 596 4.91 -17.07 19.22
CA VAL A 596 4.86 -15.71 18.65
C VAL A 596 5.34 -15.73 17.19
N ASN A 597 4.65 -15.02 16.29
CA ASN A 597 5.04 -14.93 14.88
C ASN A 597 6.53 -14.54 14.72
N SER A 598 7.26 -15.24 13.84
CA SER A 598 8.69 -15.05 13.57
C SER A 598 9.10 -13.62 13.20
N GLU A 599 8.17 -12.78 12.72
CA GLU A 599 8.37 -11.34 12.46
C GLU A 599 8.48 -10.49 13.72
N ARG A 600 8.04 -11.02 14.88
CA ARG A 600 8.10 -10.36 16.19
C ARG A 600 9.34 -10.74 17.00
N LEU A 601 10.13 -11.66 16.50
CA LEU A 601 11.39 -12.05 17.12
C LEU A 601 12.49 -11.06 16.75
N ARG A 602 13.42 -10.89 17.68
CA ARG A 602 14.64 -10.11 17.48
C ARG A 602 15.83 -11.04 17.49
N TYR A 603 16.71 -10.88 16.51
CA TYR A 603 17.91 -11.70 16.39
C TYR A 603 19.13 -10.85 16.68
N THR A 604 19.87 -11.21 17.72
CA THR A 604 21.23 -10.71 17.95
C THR A 604 22.20 -11.63 17.24
N TYR A 605 23.16 -11.07 16.52
CA TYR A 605 24.18 -11.88 15.89
C TYR A 605 25.55 -11.21 15.93
N SER A 606 26.59 -12.04 16.04
CA SER A 606 27.97 -11.60 15.97
C SER A 606 28.75 -12.43 14.95
N LEU A 607 29.71 -11.80 14.28
CA LEU A 607 30.55 -12.44 13.27
C LEU A 607 32.03 -12.26 13.61
N GLN A 608 32.72 -13.37 13.83
CA GLN A 608 34.12 -13.39 14.29
C GLN A 608 35.03 -14.09 13.29
N THR A 609 36.27 -13.61 13.14
CA THR A 609 37.33 -14.33 12.42
C THR A 609 38.54 -14.51 13.33
N GLY A 610 38.89 -15.75 13.68
CA GLY A 610 39.93 -16.01 14.68
C GLY A 610 39.58 -15.38 16.04
N GLN A 611 40.50 -14.59 16.62
CA GLN A 611 40.25 -13.84 17.87
C GLN A 611 39.77 -12.39 17.65
N THR A 612 39.51 -11.98 16.41
CA THR A 612 39.15 -10.60 16.09
C THR A 612 37.66 -10.50 15.74
N LEU A 613 36.92 -9.71 16.53
CA LEU A 613 35.54 -9.32 16.24
C LEU A 613 35.53 -8.54 14.91
N THR A 614 34.83 -9.06 13.91
CA THR A 614 34.73 -8.41 12.59
C THR A 614 33.50 -7.52 12.50
N HIS A 615 32.48 -7.84 13.31
CA HIS A 615 31.28 -7.05 13.56
C HIS A 615 30.91 -7.20 15.05
N GLY A 616 30.54 -6.11 15.73
CA GLY A 616 29.92 -6.16 17.06
C GLY A 616 28.53 -6.81 16.99
N PHE A 617 27.90 -7.06 18.15
CA PHE A 617 26.52 -7.57 18.21
C PHE A 617 25.60 -6.69 17.36
N ALA A 618 25.07 -7.23 16.28
CA ALA A 618 24.12 -6.56 15.40
C ALA A 618 22.72 -7.15 15.62
N ILE A 619 21.71 -6.31 15.46
CA ILE A 619 20.31 -6.64 15.71
C ILE A 619 19.60 -6.75 14.36
N SER A 620 18.77 -7.77 14.18
CA SER A 620 17.90 -7.92 13.01
C SER A 620 16.50 -8.33 13.40
N ASN A 621 15.53 -7.80 12.67
CA ASN A 621 14.11 -8.16 12.75
C ASN A 621 13.72 -9.14 11.64
N SER A 622 14.72 -9.66 10.92
CA SER A 622 14.55 -10.48 9.74
C SER A 622 15.15 -11.87 9.96
N LEU A 623 14.43 -12.89 9.51
CA LEU A 623 14.93 -14.25 9.39
C LEU A 623 16.11 -14.37 8.41
N ALA A 624 16.41 -13.33 7.64
CA ALA A 624 17.52 -13.29 6.68
C ALA A 624 18.61 -12.33 7.16
N LEU A 625 19.62 -12.85 7.88
CA LEU A 625 20.69 -12.05 8.45
C LEU A 625 21.62 -11.50 7.35
N PRO A 626 21.74 -10.16 7.21
CA PRO A 626 22.62 -9.54 6.22
C PRO A 626 24.07 -9.57 6.73
N LEU A 627 24.82 -10.59 6.30
CA LEU A 627 26.23 -10.73 6.68
C LEU A 627 27.13 -10.11 5.61
N HIS A 628 27.95 -9.15 6.02
CA HIS A 628 28.93 -8.50 5.15
C HIS A 628 30.34 -9.00 5.46
N TYR A 629 31.02 -9.51 4.45
CA TYR A 629 32.36 -10.09 4.59
C TYR A 629 33.38 -9.13 3.97
N ARG A 630 34.40 -8.71 4.74
CA ARG A 630 35.49 -7.87 4.19
C ARG A 630 36.23 -8.62 3.08
N ASP A 631 36.56 -7.91 1.99
CA ASP A 631 37.18 -8.42 0.76
C ASP A 631 38.28 -9.48 1.04
N VAL A 632 37.97 -10.74 0.76
CA VAL A 632 38.79 -11.88 1.19
C VAL A 632 39.87 -12.20 0.14
N ILE A 633 41.12 -11.83 0.42
CA ILE A 633 42.28 -12.12 -0.44
C ILE A 633 42.79 -13.58 -0.26
N GLY A 634 42.17 -14.37 0.63
CA GLY A 634 42.51 -15.77 0.93
C GLY A 634 41.28 -16.61 1.31
N GLU A 635 41.44 -17.88 1.69
CA GLU A 635 40.36 -18.61 2.36
C GLU A 635 40.21 -18.07 3.79
N ARG A 636 38.99 -17.75 4.22
CA ARG A 636 38.71 -17.32 5.60
C ARG A 636 37.52 -18.07 6.18
N VAL A 637 37.63 -18.39 7.46
CA VAL A 637 36.58 -19.00 8.27
C VAL A 637 36.01 -17.93 9.19
N TYR A 638 34.69 -17.78 9.15
CA TYR A 638 33.92 -16.89 10.00
C TYR A 638 33.07 -17.73 10.96
N HIS A 639 33.02 -17.35 12.23
CA HIS A 639 32.10 -17.94 13.20
C HIS A 639 30.96 -16.96 13.39
N LEU A 640 29.78 -17.33 12.88
CA LEU A 640 28.53 -16.63 13.12
C LEU A 640 27.93 -17.19 14.41
N ARG A 641 27.56 -16.31 15.34
CA ARG A 641 26.74 -16.67 16.49
C ARG A 641 25.46 -15.87 16.46
N VAL A 642 24.34 -16.50 16.77
CA VAL A 642 23.00 -15.89 16.71
C VAL A 642 22.21 -16.31 17.93
N GLN A 643 21.50 -15.36 18.52
CA GLN A 643 20.53 -15.61 19.58
C GLN A 643 19.23 -14.90 19.23
N ALA A 644 18.09 -15.55 19.47
CA ALA A 644 16.77 -14.96 19.28
C ALA A 644 16.21 -14.53 20.63
N LEU A 645 15.49 -13.40 20.64
CA LEU A 645 14.75 -12.89 21.78
C LEU A 645 13.28 -12.77 21.37
N ASP A 646 12.38 -13.26 22.22
CA ASP A 646 10.93 -13.09 22.05
C ASP A 646 10.42 -11.82 22.77
N PRO A 647 9.15 -11.42 22.58
CA PRO A 647 8.56 -10.28 23.31
C PRO A 647 8.50 -10.45 24.83
N ASP A 648 8.55 -11.69 25.32
CA ASP A 648 8.55 -12.04 26.74
C ASP A 648 9.96 -11.95 27.36
N LEU A 649 10.95 -11.52 26.56
CA LEU A 649 12.37 -11.39 26.90
C LEU A 649 13.11 -12.72 27.12
N ASN A 650 12.55 -13.83 26.66
CA ASN A 650 13.25 -15.11 26.69
C ASN A 650 14.27 -15.20 25.56
N ALA A 651 15.53 -15.47 25.93
CA ALA A 651 16.62 -15.63 24.98
C ALA A 651 16.81 -17.10 24.59
N SER A 652 16.95 -17.39 23.29
CA SER A 652 17.30 -18.73 22.80
C SER A 652 18.69 -19.17 23.29
N GLU A 653 18.99 -20.46 23.19
CA GLU A 653 20.39 -20.88 23.18
C GLU A 653 21.14 -20.21 22.02
N GLU A 654 22.44 -19.92 22.22
CA GLU A 654 23.27 -19.30 21.20
C GLU A 654 23.55 -20.31 20.06
N ALA A 655 22.96 -20.08 18.89
CA ALA A 655 23.17 -20.89 17.70
C ALA A 655 24.47 -20.46 16.99
N ALA A 656 25.36 -21.41 16.70
CA ALA A 656 26.64 -21.13 16.04
C ALA A 656 26.75 -21.80 14.67
N LEU A 657 27.26 -21.05 13.68
CA LEU A 657 27.50 -21.51 12.31
C LEU A 657 28.88 -21.10 11.81
N GLU A 658 29.66 -22.06 11.31
CA GLU A 658 30.93 -21.77 10.64
C GLU A 658 30.72 -21.47 9.15
N ILE A 659 31.24 -20.35 8.66
CA ILE A 659 31.12 -19.92 7.28
C ILE A 659 32.52 -19.84 6.65
N VAL A 660 32.80 -20.73 5.72
CA VAL A 660 34.08 -20.77 4.98
C VAL A 660 33.91 -20.01 3.66
N VAL A 661 34.61 -18.89 3.49
CA VAL A 661 34.59 -18.12 2.23
C VAL A 661 35.85 -18.44 1.42
N LYS A 662 35.65 -19.02 0.23
CA LYS A 662 36.73 -19.35 -0.72
C LYS A 662 37.28 -18.09 -1.42
N PRO A 663 38.60 -18.02 -1.70
CA PRO A 663 39.27 -16.82 -2.23
C PRO A 663 38.80 -16.39 -3.62
N ARG A 664 38.93 -15.09 -3.90
CA ARG A 664 38.72 -14.48 -5.22
C ARG A 664 39.85 -14.87 -6.20
N PRO A 665 39.56 -15.38 -7.42
CA PRO A 665 40.57 -15.62 -8.45
C PRO A 665 41.28 -14.34 -8.86
N PHE A 666 42.61 -14.41 -9.01
CA PHE A 666 43.49 -13.25 -9.22
C PHE A 666 43.17 -12.41 -10.46
N TRP A 667 42.51 -12.98 -11.47
CA TRP A 667 42.10 -12.26 -12.69
C TRP A 667 40.85 -11.37 -12.51
N LYS A 668 40.22 -11.35 -11.33
CA LYS A 668 39.03 -10.52 -11.05
C LYS A 668 39.28 -9.33 -10.12
N VAL A 669 40.51 -8.88 -9.91
CA VAL A 669 40.84 -7.77 -8.98
C VAL A 669 40.46 -6.39 -9.57
N PRO A 670 39.87 -5.45 -8.79
CA PRO A 670 39.29 -4.20 -9.31
C PRO A 670 40.25 -3.33 -10.14
N TYR A 671 41.54 -3.28 -9.84
CA TYR A 671 42.51 -2.45 -10.57
C TYR A 671 42.78 -2.92 -12.03
N ILE A 672 42.33 -4.13 -12.40
CA ILE A 672 42.38 -4.65 -13.79
C ILE A 672 41.02 -4.49 -14.47
N ILE A 673 39.92 -4.58 -13.72
CA ILE A 673 38.55 -4.50 -14.24
C ILE A 673 38.09 -3.06 -14.45
N VAL A 674 38.45 -2.12 -13.58
CA VAL A 674 37.94 -0.75 -13.65
C VAL A 674 38.29 -0.06 -14.99
N PRO A 675 39.50 -0.17 -15.55
CA PRO A 675 39.79 0.40 -16.86
C PRO A 675 39.04 -0.32 -18.00
N GLY A 676 39.02 -1.66 -18.00
CA GLY A 676 38.36 -2.44 -19.05
C GLY A 676 36.83 -2.37 -18.99
N GLY A 677 36.28 -2.30 -17.79
CA GLY A 677 34.86 -2.17 -17.47
C GLY A 677 34.34 -0.77 -17.70
N LEU A 678 35.13 0.28 -17.45
CA LEU A 678 34.77 1.65 -17.85
C LEU A 678 34.77 1.82 -19.36
N ILE A 679 35.70 1.20 -20.07
CA ILE A 679 35.72 1.21 -21.54
C ILE A 679 34.51 0.42 -22.08
N LEU A 680 34.23 -0.75 -21.51
CA LEU A 680 33.09 -1.57 -21.91
C LEU A 680 31.74 -0.92 -21.55
N ALA A 681 31.62 -0.29 -20.38
CA ALA A 681 30.42 0.44 -19.96
C ALA A 681 30.24 1.76 -20.72
N ALA A 682 31.33 2.41 -21.16
CA ALA A 682 31.23 3.54 -22.08
C ALA A 682 30.77 3.08 -23.47
N VAL A 683 31.28 1.94 -23.96
CA VAL A 683 30.87 1.37 -25.26
C VAL A 683 29.42 0.84 -25.20
N LEU A 684 29.04 0.13 -24.14
CA LEU A 684 27.68 -0.34 -23.91
C LEU A 684 26.73 0.80 -23.54
N GLY A 685 27.18 1.83 -22.84
CA GLY A 685 26.40 3.01 -22.53
C GLY A 685 26.14 3.87 -23.77
N VAL A 686 27.11 3.98 -24.67
CA VAL A 686 26.91 4.60 -25.99
C VAL A 686 26.03 3.71 -26.86
N ALA A 687 26.21 2.40 -26.87
CA ALA A 687 25.37 1.47 -27.62
C ALA A 687 23.93 1.42 -27.08
N LEU A 688 23.73 1.45 -25.77
CA LEU A 688 22.43 1.49 -25.09
C LEU A 688 21.79 2.86 -25.24
N TYR A 689 22.55 3.95 -25.18
CA TYR A 689 22.04 5.28 -25.48
C TYR A 689 21.61 5.37 -26.95
N VAL A 690 22.41 4.87 -27.89
CA VAL A 690 22.03 4.78 -29.32
C VAL A 690 20.84 3.84 -29.51
N PHE A 691 20.76 2.71 -28.81
CA PHE A 691 19.65 1.75 -28.87
C PHE A 691 18.35 2.31 -28.28
N VAL A 692 18.40 2.95 -27.10
CA VAL A 692 17.25 3.60 -26.46
C VAL A 692 16.83 4.86 -27.23
N THR A 693 17.77 5.66 -27.77
CA THR A 693 17.41 6.81 -28.61
C THR A 693 16.95 6.43 -30.01
N SER A 694 17.33 5.25 -30.54
CA SER A 694 16.79 4.72 -31.80
C SER A 694 15.48 3.94 -31.64
N ILE A 695 15.17 3.42 -30.44
CA ILE A 695 13.90 2.74 -30.14
C ILE A 695 12.83 3.70 -29.60
N ALA A 696 13.19 4.83 -28.98
CA ALA A 696 12.23 5.70 -28.29
C ALA A 696 11.62 6.85 -29.11
N VAL A 697 11.51 6.76 -30.44
CA VAL A 697 10.81 7.82 -31.19
C VAL A 697 9.94 7.38 -32.37
N GLU A 698 9.69 6.08 -32.54
CA GLU A 698 8.52 5.63 -33.31
C GLU A 698 7.47 5.14 -32.31
N GLN A 699 6.54 6.01 -31.93
CA GLN A 699 5.28 5.50 -31.39
C GLN A 699 4.61 4.70 -32.51
N ARG A 700 4.54 3.37 -32.36
CA ARG A 700 3.73 2.52 -33.23
C ARG A 700 2.26 2.75 -32.87
N TYR A 701 1.71 3.87 -33.32
CA TYR A 701 0.26 4.03 -33.35
C TYR A 701 -0.33 2.98 -34.28
N ARG A 702 -1.47 2.41 -33.90
CA ARG A 702 -2.32 1.76 -34.89
C ARG A 702 -3.04 2.86 -35.67
N ASP A 703 -2.79 2.95 -36.97
CA ASP A 703 -3.40 3.94 -37.84
C ASP A 703 -4.87 3.57 -38.09
N VAL A 704 -5.78 4.48 -37.72
CA VAL A 704 -7.22 4.33 -37.95
C VAL A 704 -7.74 5.59 -38.64
N GLU A 705 -8.24 5.42 -39.86
CA GLU A 705 -8.94 6.44 -40.63
C GLU A 705 -10.42 6.40 -40.30
N LEU A 706 -10.99 7.52 -39.87
CA LEU A 706 -12.42 7.72 -39.70
C LEU A 706 -12.89 8.58 -40.87
N THR A 707 -13.62 7.99 -41.81
CA THR A 707 -14.27 8.69 -42.91
C THR A 707 -15.68 9.07 -42.49
N LEU A 708 -16.01 10.36 -42.58
CA LEU A 708 -17.30 10.93 -42.22
C LEU A 708 -17.99 11.45 -43.48
N SER A 709 -19.18 10.95 -43.76
CA SER A 709 -20.05 11.44 -44.84
C SER A 709 -21.46 11.68 -44.31
N GLN A 710 -22.16 12.67 -44.85
CA GLN A 710 -23.50 13.02 -44.40
C GLN A 710 -24.49 12.97 -45.57
N ASP A 711 -25.71 12.49 -45.33
CA ASP A 711 -26.82 12.50 -46.29
C ASP A 711 -28.16 12.87 -45.59
N GLU A 712 -29.30 12.66 -46.25
CA GLU A 712 -30.63 12.93 -45.67
C GLU A 712 -30.97 12.06 -44.44
N ALA A 713 -30.36 10.87 -44.31
CA ALA A 713 -30.60 9.96 -43.20
C ALA A 713 -29.76 10.33 -41.96
N GLY A 714 -28.57 10.91 -42.17
CA GLY A 714 -27.73 11.44 -41.11
C GLY A 714 -26.24 11.38 -41.41
N LEU A 715 -25.42 11.22 -40.38
CA LEU A 715 -23.95 11.14 -40.46
C LEU A 715 -23.51 9.68 -40.42
N HIS A 716 -22.76 9.27 -41.44
CA HIS A 716 -22.14 7.97 -41.56
C HIS A 716 -20.65 8.06 -41.21
N VAL A 717 -20.22 7.28 -40.23
CA VAL A 717 -18.83 7.18 -39.76
C VAL A 717 -18.30 5.80 -40.09
N ARG A 718 -17.25 5.72 -40.90
CA ARG A 718 -16.59 4.47 -41.31
C ARG A 718 -15.16 4.45 -40.81
N ALA A 719 -14.80 3.46 -40.01
CA ALA A 719 -13.47 3.29 -39.46
C ALA A 719 -12.67 2.26 -40.25
N ARG A 720 -11.50 2.64 -40.75
CA ARG A 720 -10.61 1.78 -41.53
C ARG A 720 -9.23 1.68 -40.90
N ALA A 721 -8.71 0.46 -40.81
CA ALA A 721 -7.32 0.22 -40.49
C ALA A 721 -6.69 -0.61 -41.62
N GLU A 722 -5.51 -0.21 -42.09
CA GLU A 722 -4.81 -0.87 -43.20
C GLU A 722 -5.70 -1.07 -44.46
N GLY A 723 -6.58 -0.09 -44.73
CA GLY A 723 -7.50 -0.10 -45.88
C GLY A 723 -8.76 -0.96 -45.71
N HIS A 724 -8.92 -1.68 -44.61
CA HIS A 724 -10.09 -2.51 -44.33
C HIS A 724 -11.00 -1.83 -43.31
N GLU A 725 -12.32 -1.88 -43.54
CA GLU A 725 -13.30 -1.40 -42.57
C GLU A 725 -13.31 -2.30 -41.33
N ILE A 726 -13.09 -1.69 -40.17
CA ILE A 726 -13.00 -2.37 -38.87
C ILE A 726 -14.19 -2.05 -37.96
N ALA A 727 -14.91 -0.96 -38.21
CA ALA A 727 -16.12 -0.56 -37.51
C ALA A 727 -16.87 0.50 -38.32
N SER A 728 -18.17 0.64 -38.07
CA SER A 728 -18.99 1.73 -38.61
C SER A 728 -20.03 2.18 -37.60
N ALA A 729 -20.41 3.45 -37.66
CA ALA A 729 -21.52 4.00 -36.90
C ALA A 729 -22.33 4.95 -37.77
N ASP A 730 -23.65 4.89 -37.67
CA ASP A 730 -24.56 5.80 -38.34
C ASP A 730 -25.30 6.61 -37.27
N VAL A 731 -25.31 7.93 -37.39
CA VAL A 731 -25.93 8.89 -36.46
C VAL A 731 -27.08 9.57 -37.19
N SER A 732 -28.25 9.67 -36.58
CA SER A 732 -29.43 10.19 -37.31
C SER A 732 -29.30 11.69 -37.61
N ALA A 733 -29.95 12.15 -38.69
CA ALA A 733 -29.98 13.58 -39.04
C ALA A 733 -30.44 14.47 -37.86
N THR A 734 -31.40 14.00 -37.05
CA THR A 734 -31.87 14.73 -35.86
C THR A 734 -30.81 14.81 -34.76
N GLU A 735 -29.96 13.79 -34.60
CA GLU A 735 -28.87 13.81 -33.62
C GLU A 735 -27.72 14.72 -34.08
N VAL A 736 -27.45 14.77 -35.39
CA VAL A 736 -26.50 15.70 -36.00
C VAL A 736 -27.00 17.15 -35.87
N GLU A 737 -28.28 17.39 -36.15
CA GLU A 737 -28.91 18.70 -35.90
C GLU A 737 -28.82 19.07 -34.42
N ALA A 738 -29.13 18.15 -33.50
CA ALA A 738 -29.03 18.39 -32.06
C ALA A 738 -27.60 18.67 -31.57
N LEU A 739 -26.57 18.10 -32.21
CA LEU A 739 -25.18 18.50 -31.99
C LEU A 739 -25.00 19.97 -32.39
N VAL A 740 -25.56 20.41 -33.51
CA VAL A 740 -25.32 21.74 -34.07
C VAL A 740 -26.22 22.84 -33.46
N GLU A 741 -27.45 22.57 -33.01
CA GLU A 741 -28.51 23.60 -33.02
C GLU A 741 -28.68 24.54 -31.82
N ARG A 742 -27.92 24.46 -30.71
CA ARG A 742 -28.05 25.50 -29.67
C ARG A 742 -26.93 25.55 -28.66
N VAL A 743 -26.42 24.37 -28.29
CA VAL A 743 -25.40 24.28 -27.23
C VAL A 743 -24.00 24.39 -27.81
N VAL A 744 -23.72 23.75 -28.94
CA VAL A 744 -22.41 23.87 -29.61
C VAL A 744 -22.19 25.29 -30.14
N ARG A 745 -23.18 25.93 -30.80
CA ARG A 745 -23.04 27.32 -31.25
C ARG A 745 -22.77 28.31 -30.11
N SER A 746 -23.42 28.16 -28.95
CA SER A 746 -23.19 29.02 -27.78
C SER A 746 -21.78 28.84 -27.22
N VAL A 747 -21.32 27.60 -27.07
CA VAL A 747 -19.98 27.32 -26.52
C VAL A 747 -18.89 27.69 -27.53
N LEU A 748 -19.14 27.53 -28.84
CA LEU A 748 -18.22 27.97 -29.89
C LEU A 748 -18.03 29.49 -29.91
N ALA A 749 -19.11 30.26 -29.81
CA ALA A 749 -19.03 31.72 -29.70
C ALA A 749 -18.22 32.13 -28.44
N ASP A 750 -18.49 31.48 -27.31
CA ASP A 750 -17.71 31.72 -26.09
C ASP A 750 -16.25 31.26 -26.24
N LEU A 751 -15.94 30.25 -27.05
CA LEU A 751 -14.57 29.80 -27.29
C LEU A 751 -13.80 30.77 -28.19
N GLU A 752 -14.45 31.29 -29.24
CA GLU A 752 -13.91 32.32 -30.13
C GLU A 752 -13.61 33.63 -29.38
N GLU A 753 -14.47 34.01 -28.43
CA GLU A 753 -14.29 35.19 -27.59
C GLU A 753 -13.39 34.95 -26.37
N GLY A 754 -12.85 33.74 -26.18
CA GLY A 754 -12.04 33.41 -25.03
C GLY A 754 -12.80 33.49 -23.69
N ARG A 755 -14.10 33.21 -23.67
CA ARG A 755 -15.01 33.17 -22.51
C ARG A 755 -15.49 31.76 -22.07
N ALA A 756 -15.31 30.72 -22.87
CA ALA A 756 -15.85 29.36 -22.60
C ALA A 756 -15.31 28.66 -21.34
N SER A 757 -16.15 28.37 -20.32
CA SER A 757 -15.69 27.66 -19.11
C SER A 757 -15.16 26.24 -19.38
N GLU A 758 -14.38 25.69 -18.44
CA GLU A 758 -13.92 24.29 -18.52
C GLU A 758 -15.10 23.30 -18.63
N ASP A 759 -16.16 23.51 -17.85
CA ASP A 759 -17.37 22.68 -17.91
C ASP A 759 -18.05 22.76 -19.28
N ALA A 760 -18.09 23.95 -19.89
CA ALA A 760 -18.61 24.13 -21.23
C ALA A 760 -17.77 23.38 -22.28
N LEU A 761 -16.44 23.38 -22.14
CA LEU A 761 -15.52 22.65 -23.01
C LEU A 761 -15.64 21.13 -22.84
N ARG A 762 -15.74 20.63 -21.60
CA ARG A 762 -15.98 19.20 -21.33
C ARG A 762 -17.33 18.76 -21.85
N TYR A 763 -18.35 19.60 -21.71
CA TYR A 763 -19.69 19.34 -22.24
C TYR A 763 -19.68 19.27 -23.78
N LEU A 764 -19.13 20.29 -24.45
CA LEU A 764 -18.94 20.31 -25.91
C LEU A 764 -18.15 19.07 -26.37
N GLY A 765 -17.03 18.81 -25.71
CA GLY A 765 -16.17 17.67 -25.95
C GLY A 765 -16.87 16.34 -25.84
N ARG A 766 -17.70 16.16 -24.82
CA ARG A 766 -18.45 14.93 -24.59
C ARG A 766 -19.51 14.69 -25.66
N ARG A 767 -20.23 15.75 -26.07
CA ARG A 767 -21.21 15.65 -27.17
C ARG A 767 -20.55 15.27 -28.48
N MET A 768 -19.41 15.89 -28.81
CA MET A 768 -18.62 15.51 -30.00
C MET A 768 -18.11 14.07 -29.92
N PHE A 769 -17.54 13.67 -28.77
CA PHE A 769 -17.02 12.32 -28.58
C PHE A 769 -18.13 11.29 -28.73
N GLU A 770 -19.27 11.50 -28.10
CA GLU A 770 -20.43 10.64 -28.21
C GLU A 770 -20.82 10.50 -29.69
N THR A 771 -21.05 11.60 -30.41
CA THR A 771 -21.43 11.55 -31.84
C THR A 771 -20.51 10.67 -32.71
N LEU A 772 -19.20 10.65 -32.49
CA LEU A 772 -18.29 9.83 -33.31
C LEU A 772 -17.99 8.44 -32.74
N PHE A 773 -18.00 8.29 -31.43
CA PHE A 773 -17.49 7.11 -30.74
C PHE A 773 -18.62 6.46 -29.95
N HIS A 774 -19.46 5.72 -30.67
CA HIS A 774 -20.49 4.83 -30.12
C HIS A 774 -20.22 3.37 -30.49
N GLY A 775 -20.74 2.43 -29.69
CA GLY A 775 -20.61 0.99 -29.95
C GLY A 775 -19.15 0.51 -30.09
N GLU A 776 -18.84 -0.16 -31.19
CA GLU A 776 -17.50 -0.73 -31.47
C GLU A 776 -16.40 0.34 -31.59
N LEU A 777 -16.75 1.55 -32.06
CA LEU A 777 -15.82 2.68 -32.20
C LEU A 777 -15.36 3.21 -30.83
N ALA A 778 -16.25 3.25 -29.84
CA ALA A 778 -15.87 3.64 -28.47
C ALA A 778 -14.85 2.68 -27.86
N ALA A 779 -15.07 1.38 -28.07
CA ALA A 779 -14.20 0.33 -27.52
C ALA A 779 -12.82 0.25 -28.21
N LEU A 780 -12.68 0.85 -29.40
CA LEU A 780 -11.40 0.95 -30.11
C LEU A 780 -10.47 1.95 -29.40
N VAL A 781 -11.01 3.11 -29.01
CA VAL A 781 -10.27 4.20 -28.35
C VAL A 781 -9.81 3.81 -26.92
N ASP A 782 -10.56 2.95 -26.23
CA ASP A 782 -10.22 2.52 -24.86
C ASP A 782 -9.09 1.47 -24.78
N ARG A 783 -8.82 0.73 -25.87
CA ARG A 783 -7.96 -0.46 -25.84
C ARG A 783 -6.55 -0.28 -26.42
N HIS A 784 -6.32 0.76 -27.24
CA HIS A 784 -5.09 0.89 -28.02
C HIS A 784 -4.58 2.33 -28.07
N ALA A 785 -3.27 2.49 -28.27
CA ALA A 785 -2.70 3.76 -28.72
C ALA A 785 -2.96 3.95 -30.23
N LEU A 786 -3.74 4.96 -30.59
CA LEU A 786 -4.26 5.14 -31.95
C LEU A 786 -3.79 6.45 -32.57
N ARG A 787 -3.55 6.45 -33.89
CA ARG A 787 -3.56 7.67 -34.68
C ARG A 787 -4.92 7.75 -35.37
N LEU A 788 -5.76 8.64 -34.89
CA LEU A 788 -7.10 8.89 -35.42
C LEU A 788 -7.00 9.95 -36.51
N ARG A 789 -7.33 9.57 -37.75
CA ARG A 789 -7.39 10.47 -38.89
C ARG A 789 -8.83 10.79 -39.21
N LEU A 790 -9.25 12.02 -38.95
CA LEU A 790 -10.59 12.48 -39.28
C LEU A 790 -10.60 12.97 -40.72
N ARG A 791 -11.34 12.27 -41.57
CA ARG A 791 -11.54 12.61 -42.98
C ARG A 791 -13.00 12.95 -43.21
N PHE A 792 -13.26 14.21 -43.53
CA PHE A 792 -14.61 14.69 -43.84
C PHE A 792 -14.81 14.70 -45.36
N GLU A 793 -15.81 13.97 -45.84
CA GLU A 793 -16.26 14.06 -47.22
C GLU A 793 -16.92 15.41 -47.50
N GLU A 794 -17.10 15.73 -48.77
CA GLU A 794 -17.70 17.01 -49.18
C GLU A 794 -19.09 17.23 -48.57
N SER A 795 -19.87 16.15 -48.38
CA SER A 795 -21.21 16.24 -47.78
C SER A 795 -21.21 16.50 -46.27
N ALA A 796 -20.12 16.22 -45.55
CA ALA A 796 -19.99 16.44 -44.11
C ALA A 796 -19.08 17.64 -43.76
N ARG A 797 -18.90 18.58 -44.70
CA ARG A 797 -17.95 19.71 -44.57
C ARG A 797 -18.26 20.61 -43.36
N ASP A 798 -19.53 20.81 -43.03
CA ASP A 798 -19.95 21.65 -41.90
C ASP A 798 -19.47 21.11 -40.55
N LEU A 799 -19.35 19.79 -40.44
CA LEU A 799 -18.83 19.13 -39.25
C LEU A 799 -17.31 19.28 -39.14
N ALA A 800 -16.58 19.46 -40.26
CA ALA A 800 -15.13 19.64 -40.23
C ALA A 800 -14.72 20.90 -39.45
N ALA A 801 -15.58 21.93 -39.45
CA ALA A 801 -15.42 23.19 -38.74
C ALA A 801 -15.44 23.07 -37.21
N LEU A 802 -16.01 22.00 -36.67
CA LEU A 802 -16.07 21.78 -35.24
C LEU A 802 -14.66 21.53 -34.67
N PRO A 803 -14.38 21.96 -33.43
CA PRO A 803 -13.05 21.85 -32.83
C PRO A 803 -12.89 20.46 -32.20
N TRP A 804 -12.79 19.43 -33.04
CA TRP A 804 -12.70 18.01 -32.64
C TRP A 804 -11.52 17.69 -31.71
N GLU A 805 -10.53 18.56 -31.66
CA GLU A 805 -9.43 18.58 -30.69
C GLU A 805 -9.93 18.54 -29.23
N TYR A 806 -11.07 19.14 -28.95
CA TYR A 806 -11.72 19.15 -27.63
C TYR A 806 -12.62 17.94 -27.38
N ALA A 807 -12.70 16.95 -28.28
CA ALA A 807 -13.48 15.74 -28.02
C ALA A 807 -13.04 15.08 -26.70
N TYR A 808 -13.99 14.87 -25.79
CA TYR A 808 -13.74 14.47 -24.40
C TYR A 808 -14.43 13.15 -24.09
N GLY A 809 -13.66 12.08 -23.88
CA GLY A 809 -14.20 10.74 -23.64
C GLY A 809 -13.13 9.68 -23.42
N GLY A 810 -13.54 8.41 -23.52
CA GLY A 810 -12.70 7.23 -23.22
C GLY A 810 -12.64 6.84 -21.74
N ARG A 811 -11.90 5.77 -21.42
CA ARG A 811 -11.70 5.24 -20.06
C ARG A 811 -10.21 5.13 -19.71
N PRO A 812 -9.68 5.99 -18.82
CA PRO A 812 -10.33 7.13 -18.16
C PRO A 812 -10.62 8.31 -19.11
N PRO A 813 -11.65 9.13 -18.79
CA PRO A 813 -12.14 10.20 -19.67
C PRO A 813 -11.12 11.34 -19.80
N ARG A 814 -10.74 11.66 -21.04
CA ARG A 814 -9.73 12.66 -21.37
C ARG A 814 -10.03 13.37 -22.68
N PHE A 815 -9.39 14.51 -22.91
CA PHE A 815 -9.42 15.18 -24.21
C PHE A 815 -8.57 14.39 -25.23
N LEU A 816 -9.17 13.98 -26.34
CA LEU A 816 -8.48 13.18 -27.37
C LEU A 816 -7.32 13.94 -28.01
N GLY A 817 -7.49 15.25 -28.28
CA GLY A 817 -6.46 16.09 -28.88
C GLY A 817 -5.20 16.27 -28.01
N ALA A 818 -5.31 16.03 -26.70
CA ALA A 818 -4.23 16.10 -25.73
C ALA A 818 -3.90 14.73 -25.11
N SER A 819 -4.33 13.61 -25.71
CA SER A 819 -3.97 12.30 -25.20
C SER A 819 -2.50 11.95 -25.54
N PRO A 820 -1.68 11.47 -24.58
CA PRO A 820 -0.33 10.99 -24.90
C PRO A 820 -0.33 9.66 -25.68
N GLN A 821 -1.48 8.99 -25.76
CA GLN A 821 -1.69 7.69 -26.40
C GLN A 821 -2.47 7.81 -27.72
N THR A 822 -3.08 8.96 -28.00
CA THR A 822 -3.91 9.18 -29.19
C THR A 822 -3.45 10.41 -29.94
N ALA A 823 -3.01 10.25 -31.18
CA ALA A 823 -2.73 11.37 -32.07
C ALA A 823 -3.97 11.67 -32.92
N LEU A 824 -4.55 12.85 -32.79
CA LEU A 824 -5.70 13.31 -33.58
C LEU A 824 -5.24 14.22 -34.72
N VAL A 825 -5.56 13.84 -35.96
CA VAL A 825 -5.12 14.54 -37.17
C VAL A 825 -6.30 14.75 -38.13
N ARG A 826 -6.34 15.90 -38.80
CA ARG A 826 -7.27 16.16 -39.91
C ARG A 826 -6.65 15.70 -41.22
N ASP A 827 -7.24 14.69 -41.83
CA ASP A 827 -6.77 14.10 -43.09
C ASP A 827 -7.53 14.71 -44.27
N LEU A 828 -6.79 15.19 -45.26
CA LEU A 828 -7.36 15.85 -46.44
C LEU A 828 -7.29 14.90 -47.64
N PRO A 829 -8.38 14.76 -48.42
CA PRO A 829 -8.39 13.86 -49.56
C PRO A 829 -7.39 14.33 -50.61
N VAL A 830 -6.37 13.51 -50.86
CA VAL A 830 -5.51 13.60 -52.04
C VAL A 830 -6.24 12.96 -53.22
N ALA A 831 -6.15 13.52 -54.42
CA ALA A 831 -6.67 12.89 -55.63
C ALA A 831 -6.15 11.44 -55.73
N ALA A 832 -7.03 10.48 -56.04
CA ALA A 832 -6.73 9.05 -56.01
C ALA A 832 -5.52 8.64 -56.88
N ASP A 833 -5.15 9.50 -57.82
CA ASP A 833 -4.12 9.26 -58.84
C ASP A 833 -2.78 9.96 -58.51
N ALA A 834 -2.71 10.73 -57.42
CA ALA A 834 -1.49 11.44 -57.04
C ALA A 834 -0.46 10.46 -56.43
N PRO A 835 0.85 10.60 -56.76
CA PRO A 835 1.88 9.75 -56.17
C PRO A 835 1.93 9.95 -54.65
N PRO A 836 2.17 8.89 -53.85
CA PRO A 836 2.29 9.01 -52.42
C PRO A 836 3.41 9.97 -52.06
N LEU A 837 3.09 10.99 -51.26
CA LEU A 837 4.05 11.97 -50.81
C LEU A 837 4.98 11.33 -49.76
N GLU A 838 6.22 11.05 -50.16
CA GLU A 838 7.23 10.46 -49.25
C GLU A 838 7.82 11.49 -48.27
N PRO A 839 8.23 11.05 -47.06
CA PRO A 839 8.98 11.89 -46.14
C PRO A 839 10.24 12.46 -46.79
N ARG A 840 10.48 13.76 -46.63
CA ARG A 840 11.58 14.45 -47.30
C ARG A 840 12.92 14.06 -46.72
N ARG A 841 13.90 13.84 -47.60
CA ARG A 841 15.29 13.59 -47.20
C ARG A 841 16.02 14.90 -47.01
N VAL A 842 16.51 15.15 -45.80
CA VAL A 842 17.03 16.47 -45.39
C VAL A 842 18.35 16.31 -44.63
N PRO A 843 19.36 17.17 -44.86
CA PRO A 843 20.54 17.21 -43.99
C PRO A 843 20.16 17.77 -42.60
N ARG A 844 21.02 17.56 -41.60
CA ARG A 844 20.96 18.34 -40.34
C ARG A 844 21.91 19.54 -40.45
N PRO A 845 21.54 20.72 -39.94
CA PRO A 845 20.29 21.07 -39.23
C PRO A 845 19.07 21.29 -40.15
N LEU A 846 17.83 21.23 -39.62
CA LEU A 846 16.65 21.74 -40.36
C LEU A 846 16.67 23.26 -40.39
N ARG A 847 16.28 23.83 -41.51
CA ARG A 847 16.24 25.27 -41.74
C ARG A 847 14.83 25.79 -41.60
N ILE A 848 14.62 26.72 -40.67
CA ILE A 848 13.31 27.29 -40.35
C ILE A 848 13.31 28.78 -40.68
N LEU A 849 12.43 29.20 -41.58
CA LEU A 849 12.18 30.61 -41.84
C LEU A 849 11.03 31.08 -40.97
N VAL A 850 11.29 31.97 -40.01
CA VAL A 850 10.27 32.63 -39.23
C VAL A 850 9.90 33.94 -39.91
N VAL A 851 8.63 34.09 -40.28
CA VAL A 851 8.10 35.28 -40.92
C VAL A 851 7.21 35.98 -39.92
N ALA A 852 7.67 37.12 -39.40
CA ALA A 852 6.97 37.87 -38.38
C ALA A 852 6.49 39.21 -38.95
N SER A 853 5.18 39.44 -38.92
CA SER A 853 4.57 40.62 -39.51
C SER A 853 3.70 41.37 -38.50
N SER A 854 3.94 42.67 -38.35
CA SER A 854 3.15 43.54 -37.45
C SER A 854 2.75 44.84 -38.16
N PRO A 855 1.79 44.78 -39.10
CA PRO A 855 1.34 45.95 -39.83
C PRO A 855 0.94 47.13 -38.93
N ARG A 856 1.24 48.35 -39.38
CA ARG A 856 1.08 49.59 -38.58
C ARG A 856 -0.37 49.89 -38.18
N ASP A 857 -1.34 49.39 -38.95
CA ASP A 857 -2.76 49.66 -38.81
C ASP A 857 -3.55 48.52 -38.14
N LEU A 858 -2.86 47.44 -37.76
CA LEU A 858 -3.41 46.39 -36.92
C LEU A 858 -2.86 46.48 -35.50
N ALA A 859 -3.42 45.68 -34.59
CA ALA A 859 -2.92 45.61 -33.21
C ALA A 859 -1.43 45.23 -33.22
N PRO A 860 -0.54 46.00 -32.56
CA PRO A 860 0.90 45.77 -32.68
C PRO A 860 1.30 44.46 -32.01
N LEU A 861 2.01 43.60 -32.75
CA LEU A 861 2.64 42.42 -32.20
C LEU A 861 4.02 42.80 -31.63
N ARG A 862 4.37 42.25 -30.45
CA ARG A 862 5.66 42.53 -29.80
C ARG A 862 6.77 41.67 -30.41
N LEU A 863 7.14 41.93 -31.67
CA LEU A 863 8.08 41.11 -32.45
C LEU A 863 9.42 40.87 -31.73
N SER A 864 9.97 41.90 -31.09
CA SER A 864 11.23 41.78 -30.32
C SER A 864 11.11 41.00 -29.01
N ALA A 865 9.90 40.88 -28.44
CA ALA A 865 9.66 39.95 -27.33
C ALA A 865 9.49 38.52 -27.85
N GLU A 866 8.81 38.37 -28.99
CA GLU A 866 8.58 37.07 -29.64
C GLU A 866 9.88 36.43 -30.11
N ARG A 867 10.75 37.21 -30.75
CA ARG A 867 12.11 36.80 -31.11
C ARG A 867 12.91 36.31 -29.91
N ARG A 868 12.89 37.05 -28.79
CA ARG A 868 13.59 36.65 -27.55
C ARG A 868 13.06 35.34 -26.98
N ARG A 869 11.74 35.13 -26.99
CA ARG A 869 11.11 33.87 -26.55
C ARG A 869 11.55 32.70 -27.43
N LEU A 870 11.56 32.87 -28.75
CA LEU A 870 12.04 31.84 -29.68
C LEU A 870 13.54 31.56 -29.51
N GLU A 871 14.36 32.61 -29.35
CA GLU A 871 15.80 32.48 -29.07
C GLU A 871 16.06 31.67 -27.79
N GLU A 872 15.33 31.94 -26.72
CA GLU A 872 15.44 31.22 -25.45
C GLU A 872 15.06 29.74 -25.62
N VAL A 873 13.90 29.49 -26.23
CA VAL A 873 13.30 28.17 -26.38
C VAL A 873 14.11 27.28 -27.34
N TRP A 874 14.61 27.85 -28.44
CA TRP A 874 15.36 27.11 -29.46
C TRP A 874 16.87 27.09 -29.23
N LYS A 875 17.38 27.83 -28.23
CA LYS A 875 18.82 27.87 -27.89
C LYS A 875 19.46 26.48 -27.89
N SER A 876 18.83 25.54 -27.21
CA SER A 876 19.38 24.18 -27.08
C SER A 876 19.34 23.38 -28.39
N LEU A 877 18.36 23.61 -29.28
CA LEU A 877 18.27 22.96 -30.59
C LEU A 877 19.34 23.52 -31.55
N VAL A 878 19.58 24.83 -31.49
CA VAL A 878 20.61 25.51 -32.28
C VAL A 878 22.02 25.11 -31.82
N GLU A 879 22.29 25.12 -30.51
CA GLU A 879 23.59 24.73 -29.95
C GLU A 879 23.97 23.28 -30.27
N ARG A 880 22.97 22.39 -30.41
CA ARG A 880 23.18 21.00 -30.83
C ARG A 880 23.41 20.86 -32.33
N GLY A 881 23.17 21.90 -33.14
CA GLY A 881 23.20 21.81 -34.59
C GLY A 881 22.06 20.97 -35.15
N GLU A 882 20.92 20.95 -34.46
CA GLU A 882 19.70 20.31 -34.94
C GLU A 882 18.85 21.29 -35.78
N MET A 883 18.92 22.59 -35.46
CA MET A 883 18.12 23.65 -36.06
C MET A 883 18.98 24.84 -36.48
N GLU A 884 18.69 25.37 -37.66
CA GLU A 884 19.08 26.70 -38.12
C GLU A 884 17.81 27.48 -38.41
N TRP A 885 17.80 28.76 -38.08
CA TRP A 885 16.63 29.59 -38.31
C TRP A 885 16.97 31.03 -38.57
N GLU A 886 16.03 31.71 -39.20
CA GLU A 886 16.10 33.12 -39.51
C GLU A 886 14.78 33.79 -39.17
N PHE A 887 14.84 35.02 -38.69
CA PHE A 887 13.69 35.81 -38.30
C PHE A 887 13.57 37.00 -39.24
N LEU A 888 12.61 36.92 -40.16
CA LEU A 888 12.26 38.02 -41.05
C LEU A 888 11.30 38.94 -40.31
N GLU A 889 11.75 40.16 -39.98
CA GLU A 889 10.96 41.19 -39.28
C GLU A 889 11.01 42.54 -40.01
N ARG A 890 10.33 43.53 -39.44
CA ARG A 890 10.01 44.83 -40.06
C ARG A 890 11.18 45.57 -40.75
N ASP A 891 12.41 45.45 -40.26
CA ASP A 891 13.59 46.10 -40.86
C ASP A 891 14.03 45.46 -42.20
N ASP A 892 13.66 44.20 -42.42
CA ASP A 892 13.96 43.41 -43.63
C ASP A 892 12.76 43.28 -44.59
N LYS A 893 11.65 43.99 -44.29
CA LYS A 893 10.33 43.94 -44.95
C LYS A 893 9.70 42.54 -44.87
N SER A 894 8.65 42.35 -44.07
CA SER A 894 7.87 41.08 -44.05
C SER A 894 6.89 40.97 -45.24
N THR A 895 7.29 41.48 -46.41
CA THR A 895 6.48 41.55 -47.63
C THR A 895 6.47 40.22 -48.38
N MET A 896 5.46 40.05 -49.24
CA MET A 896 5.40 38.89 -50.15
C MET A 896 6.63 38.77 -51.06
N ASP A 897 7.19 39.90 -51.51
CA ASP A 897 8.40 39.91 -52.35
C ASP A 897 9.67 39.51 -51.58
N ALA A 898 9.79 39.94 -50.32
CA ALA A 898 10.90 39.55 -49.46
C ALA A 898 10.81 38.05 -49.14
N LEU A 899 9.60 37.56 -48.89
CA LEU A 899 9.34 36.14 -48.66
C LEU A 899 9.65 35.29 -49.89
N ASP A 900 9.21 35.68 -51.10
CA ASP A 900 9.54 34.97 -52.35
C ASP A 900 11.04 34.97 -52.62
N SER A 901 11.70 36.12 -52.44
CA SER A 901 13.15 36.25 -52.57
C SER A 901 13.89 35.31 -51.62
N ARG A 902 13.42 35.21 -50.36
CA ARG A 902 14.07 34.36 -49.35
C ARG A 902 13.79 32.88 -49.52
N LEU A 903 12.60 32.53 -49.98
CA LEU A 903 12.27 31.15 -50.35
C LEU A 903 13.09 30.71 -51.56
N GLY A 904 13.37 31.62 -52.50
CA GLY A 904 14.16 31.40 -53.71
C GLY A 904 15.67 31.20 -53.55
N ALA A 905 16.22 31.25 -52.33
CA ALA A 905 17.65 31.06 -52.09
C ALA A 905 18.13 29.63 -52.39
N ASP A 906 19.36 29.48 -52.89
CA ASP A 906 19.94 28.22 -53.42
C ASP A 906 19.84 26.99 -52.49
N GLU A 907 19.83 27.21 -51.18
CA GLU A 907 19.81 26.13 -50.18
C GLU A 907 18.38 25.73 -49.71
N GLY A 908 17.36 26.59 -49.92
CA GLY A 908 15.94 26.39 -49.61
C GLY A 908 15.56 26.11 -48.14
N TRP A 909 14.28 26.21 -47.79
CA TRP A 909 13.79 26.11 -46.40
C TRP A 909 13.00 24.83 -46.13
N ASP A 910 13.19 24.22 -44.96
CA ASP A 910 12.48 23.00 -44.55
C ASP A 910 11.09 23.29 -44.00
N ILE A 911 11.00 24.36 -43.20
CA ILE A 911 9.81 24.77 -42.46
C ILE A 911 9.67 26.28 -42.57
N VAL A 912 8.43 26.76 -42.76
CA VAL A 912 8.10 28.19 -42.63
C VAL A 912 7.15 28.37 -41.45
N HIS A 913 7.48 29.29 -40.55
CA HIS A 913 6.69 29.61 -39.36
C HIS A 913 6.24 31.06 -39.44
N PHE A 914 4.93 31.29 -39.57
CA PHE A 914 4.36 32.64 -39.62
C PHE A 914 3.90 33.08 -38.24
N ILE A 915 4.22 34.33 -37.89
CA ILE A 915 3.69 35.06 -36.73
C ILE A 915 3.06 36.33 -37.27
N ALA A 916 1.75 36.33 -37.44
CA ALA A 916 1.03 37.42 -38.07
C ALA A 916 -0.43 37.45 -37.62
N HIS A 917 -1.18 38.46 -38.04
CA HIS A 917 -2.64 38.45 -37.91
C HIS A 917 -3.25 37.60 -39.01
N GLY A 918 -4.32 36.87 -38.67
CA GLY A 918 -5.17 36.19 -39.64
C GLY A 918 -6.56 36.82 -39.63
N LYS A 919 -7.23 36.80 -40.79
CA LYS A 919 -8.54 37.40 -41.00
C LYS A 919 -9.37 36.52 -41.92
N VAL A 920 -10.67 36.44 -41.68
CA VAL A 920 -11.65 35.81 -42.57
C VAL A 920 -12.51 36.93 -43.19
N GLY A 921 -12.69 36.92 -44.51
CA GLY A 921 -13.51 37.91 -45.23
C GLY A 921 -14.12 37.32 -46.51
N ASP A 922 -15.28 37.82 -46.95
CA ASP A 922 -16.04 37.44 -48.17
C ASP A 922 -15.58 36.15 -48.89
N ALA A 923 -15.87 35.02 -48.24
CA ALA A 923 -15.60 33.69 -48.74
C ALA A 923 -14.10 33.24 -48.84
N GLN A 924 -13.14 33.87 -48.13
CA GLN A 924 -11.72 33.48 -48.09
C GLN A 924 -11.04 33.76 -46.72
N SER A 925 -9.92 33.07 -46.46
CA SER A 925 -9.03 33.36 -45.32
C SER A 925 -7.75 34.05 -45.79
N TYR A 926 -7.34 35.07 -45.04
CA TYR A 926 -6.19 35.92 -45.35
C TYR A 926 -5.16 35.86 -44.21
N LEU A 927 -3.89 35.92 -44.59
CA LEU A 927 -2.77 36.23 -43.70
C LEU A 927 -2.37 37.69 -43.92
N CYS A 928 -2.39 38.50 -42.88
CA CYS A 928 -2.04 39.92 -42.99
C CYS A 928 -0.52 40.09 -42.88
N LEU A 929 0.14 40.30 -44.01
CA LEU A 929 1.57 40.63 -44.09
C LEU A 929 1.78 42.16 -44.21
N GLU A 930 3.03 42.63 -44.21
CA GLU A 930 3.33 44.04 -44.43
C GLU A 930 3.54 44.32 -45.92
N ASP A 931 3.03 45.45 -46.40
CA ASP A 931 3.42 46.01 -47.71
C ASP A 931 4.75 46.79 -47.61
N GLU A 932 5.22 47.37 -48.74
CA GLU A 932 6.46 48.15 -48.74
C GLU A 932 6.44 49.39 -47.81
N GLY A 933 5.25 49.88 -47.45
CA GLY A 933 5.04 50.99 -46.52
C GLY A 933 4.88 50.55 -45.06
N GLY A 934 4.77 49.24 -44.80
CA GLY A 934 4.49 48.65 -43.49
C GLY A 934 3.02 48.71 -43.08
N TRP A 935 2.09 48.86 -44.03
CA TRP A 935 0.64 48.70 -43.81
C TRP A 935 0.23 47.26 -44.09
N HIS A 936 -0.96 46.85 -43.64
CA HIS A 936 -1.37 45.47 -43.87
C HIS A 936 -1.66 45.20 -45.35
N GLU A 937 -1.19 44.07 -45.82
CA GLU A 937 -1.55 43.46 -47.08
C GLU A 937 -2.26 42.13 -46.77
N ASP A 938 -3.52 42.01 -47.18
CA ASP A 938 -4.29 40.77 -47.05
C ASP A 938 -3.79 39.77 -48.11
N VAL A 939 -3.12 38.70 -47.67
CA VAL A 939 -2.60 37.64 -48.55
C VAL A 939 -3.52 36.43 -48.49
N ASP A 940 -4.19 36.15 -49.60
CA ASP A 940 -5.12 35.03 -49.75
C ASP A 940 -4.43 33.66 -49.93
N GLU A 941 -5.27 32.62 -49.92
CA GLU A 941 -4.89 31.24 -50.14
C GLU A 941 -4.24 30.96 -51.50
N GLU A 942 -4.59 31.68 -52.56
CA GLU A 942 -4.09 31.46 -53.92
C GLU A 942 -2.66 31.98 -54.04
N ARG A 943 -2.41 33.20 -53.55
CA ARG A 943 -1.09 33.84 -53.53
C ARG A 943 -0.11 33.06 -52.67
N LEU A 944 -0.50 32.61 -51.48
CA LEU A 944 0.35 31.76 -50.63
C LEU A 944 0.55 30.36 -51.23
N SER A 945 -0.47 29.76 -51.83
CA SER A 945 -0.30 28.47 -52.51
C SER A 945 0.66 28.59 -53.70
N ALA A 946 0.55 29.65 -54.49
CA ALA A 946 1.42 29.93 -55.62
C ALA A 946 2.89 30.09 -55.19
N LEU A 947 3.12 30.78 -54.08
CA LEU A 947 4.44 30.93 -53.45
C LEU A 947 5.07 29.57 -53.11
N PHE A 948 4.28 28.63 -52.58
CA PHE A 948 4.74 27.29 -52.26
C PHE A 948 4.66 26.31 -53.44
N ALA A 949 4.16 26.72 -54.61
CA ALA A 949 3.94 25.86 -55.78
C ALA A 949 5.05 25.90 -56.86
N GLY A 950 5.94 26.90 -56.90
CA GLY A 950 7.01 27.02 -57.93
C GLY A 950 8.36 26.43 -57.50
N ARG A 951 9.24 25.82 -58.32
CA ARG A 951 9.47 25.84 -59.78
C ARG A 951 9.94 24.45 -60.27
N LEU A 952 9.18 23.80 -61.16
CA LEU A 952 9.49 22.47 -61.69
C LEU A 952 10.49 22.50 -62.87
N GLY A 953 11.81 22.60 -62.64
CA GLY A 953 12.86 22.40 -63.67
C GLY A 953 14.23 22.00 -63.09
N PRO A 954 15.22 21.52 -63.86
CA PRO A 954 16.53 21.14 -63.31
C PRO A 954 17.25 22.37 -62.71
N GLY A 955 17.54 22.34 -61.40
CA GLY A 955 18.03 23.48 -60.60
C GLY A 955 17.06 23.99 -59.50
N ARG A 956 16.22 23.11 -58.93
CA ARG A 956 15.06 23.51 -58.09
C ARG A 956 15.43 24.02 -56.70
N VAL A 957 14.84 25.16 -56.37
CA VAL A 957 14.60 25.63 -55.00
C VAL A 957 13.70 24.62 -54.27
N ARG A 958 14.02 24.38 -53.00
CA ARG A 958 13.34 23.42 -52.14
C ARG A 958 12.09 24.05 -51.52
N VAL A 959 10.90 23.59 -51.90
CA VAL A 959 9.62 23.93 -51.25
C VAL A 959 9.72 23.56 -49.75
N PRO A 960 9.01 24.19 -48.81
CA PRO A 960 8.91 23.71 -47.42
C PRO A 960 8.13 22.38 -47.31
N ALA A 961 8.42 21.56 -46.31
CA ALA A 961 7.62 20.35 -46.03
C ALA A 961 6.45 20.64 -45.08
N LEU A 962 6.64 21.65 -44.23
CA LEU A 962 5.71 22.05 -43.18
C LEU A 962 5.56 23.57 -43.18
N VAL A 963 4.32 24.04 -43.08
CA VAL A 963 4.01 25.42 -42.75
C VAL A 963 3.30 25.48 -41.40
N VAL A 964 3.76 26.37 -40.53
CA VAL A 964 3.12 26.65 -39.24
C VAL A 964 2.55 28.07 -39.33
N LEU A 965 1.24 28.18 -39.32
CA LEU A 965 0.50 29.44 -39.32
C LEU A 965 0.15 29.78 -37.87
N ASN A 966 1.07 30.41 -37.15
CA ASN A 966 0.80 30.95 -35.82
C ASN A 966 0.11 32.31 -35.94
N ALA A 967 -1.08 32.29 -36.53
CA ALA A 967 -1.94 33.43 -36.79
C ALA A 967 -3.40 33.01 -36.56
N CYS A 968 -4.17 33.87 -35.90
CA CYS A 968 -5.56 33.60 -35.49
C CYS A 968 -6.42 33.17 -36.68
N GLN A 969 -7.34 32.23 -36.48
CA GLN A 969 -8.37 31.80 -37.45
C GLN A 969 -7.84 31.19 -38.76
N THR A 970 -6.56 30.83 -38.84
CA THR A 970 -5.97 30.21 -40.04
C THR A 970 -6.39 28.75 -40.27
N ALA A 971 -6.98 28.11 -39.25
CA ALA A 971 -7.58 26.78 -39.32
C ALA A 971 -9.12 26.77 -39.32
N THR A 972 -9.78 27.95 -39.32
CA THR A 972 -11.24 28.06 -39.30
C THR A 972 -11.85 27.61 -40.63
N ILE A 973 -12.96 26.88 -40.56
CA ILE A 973 -13.75 26.45 -41.73
C ILE A 973 -15.16 27.02 -41.50
N GLU A 974 -15.66 27.90 -42.38
CA GLU A 974 -17.02 28.45 -42.24
C GLU A 974 -18.04 27.63 -43.03
N SER A 975 -19.06 27.11 -42.33
CA SER A 975 -20.13 26.25 -42.90
C SER A 975 -21.04 26.98 -43.88
N ALA A 976 -21.26 28.30 -43.73
CA ALA A 976 -22.24 29.03 -44.53
C ALA A 976 -21.75 29.40 -45.96
N GLN A 977 -20.44 29.41 -46.23
CA GLN A 977 -19.88 29.96 -47.48
C GLN A 977 -18.83 29.08 -48.18
N ALA A 978 -18.69 27.80 -47.80
CA ALA A 978 -17.80 26.83 -48.45
C ALA A 978 -16.31 27.22 -48.49
N THR A 979 -15.84 28.01 -47.53
CA THR A 979 -14.45 28.44 -47.44
C THR A 979 -13.65 27.45 -46.61
N LEU A 980 -12.53 26.99 -47.17
CA LEU A 980 -11.55 26.23 -46.41
C LEU A 980 -10.57 27.23 -45.80
N GLY A 981 -10.20 27.06 -44.53
CA GLY A 981 -9.17 27.88 -43.91
C GLY A 981 -7.84 27.81 -44.67
N LEU A 982 -6.95 28.76 -44.39
CA LEU A 982 -5.67 28.86 -45.08
C LEU A 982 -4.82 27.57 -44.95
N ALA A 983 -4.76 26.98 -43.75
CA ALA A 983 -4.00 25.74 -43.50
C ALA A 983 -4.45 24.54 -44.37
N PRO A 984 -5.76 24.16 -44.42
CA PRO A 984 -6.19 23.05 -45.26
C PRO A 984 -6.02 23.32 -46.76
N VAL A 985 -6.16 24.57 -47.22
CA VAL A 985 -5.97 24.90 -48.65
C VAL A 985 -4.51 24.79 -49.05
N LEU A 986 -3.59 25.30 -48.22
CA LEU A 986 -2.15 25.19 -48.45
C LEU A 986 -1.68 23.74 -48.59
N VAL A 987 -2.26 22.84 -47.81
CA VAL A 987 -1.99 21.40 -47.92
C VAL A 987 -2.66 20.83 -49.18
N ARG A 988 -3.94 21.13 -49.43
CA ARG A 988 -4.72 20.56 -50.56
C ARG A 988 -4.22 21.00 -51.94
N ARG A 989 -3.86 22.28 -52.10
CA ARG A 989 -3.41 22.87 -53.38
C ARG A 989 -1.89 22.89 -53.52
N GLY A 990 -1.14 22.90 -52.41
CA GLY A 990 0.32 22.94 -52.40
C GLY A 990 0.98 21.55 -52.38
N GLN A 991 2.30 21.50 -52.62
CA GLN A 991 3.13 20.30 -52.42
C GLN A 991 3.59 20.14 -50.95
N LEU A 992 2.87 20.76 -50.01
CA LEU A 992 3.16 20.71 -48.59
C LEU A 992 2.73 19.35 -48.03
N LEU A 993 3.56 18.77 -47.17
CA LEU A 993 3.25 17.49 -46.54
C LEU A 993 2.27 17.66 -45.38
N ALA A 994 2.37 18.80 -44.69
CA ALA A 994 1.50 19.18 -43.59
C ALA A 994 1.46 20.69 -43.38
N ALA A 995 0.40 21.17 -42.74
CA ALA A 995 0.31 22.51 -42.19
C ALA A 995 -0.31 22.46 -40.79
N VAL A 996 0.16 23.33 -39.90
CA VAL A 996 -0.49 23.59 -38.61
C VAL A 996 -1.09 24.99 -38.67
N GLY A 997 -2.38 25.12 -38.38
CA GLY A 997 -3.04 26.42 -38.25
C GLY A 997 -3.67 26.58 -36.88
N MET A 998 -3.88 27.82 -36.46
CA MET A 998 -4.58 28.13 -35.21
C MET A 998 -6.07 28.33 -35.49
N GLN A 999 -6.92 27.54 -34.82
CA GLN A 999 -8.38 27.63 -34.96
C GLN A 999 -8.92 28.83 -34.17
N PHE A 1000 -8.32 29.12 -33.02
CA PHE A 1000 -8.66 30.25 -32.14
C PHE A 1000 -7.40 31.08 -31.84
N PRO A 1001 -7.54 32.35 -31.43
CA PRO A 1001 -6.41 33.10 -30.89
C PRO A 1001 -5.75 32.35 -29.72
N ILE A 1002 -4.42 32.37 -29.66
CA ILE A 1002 -3.66 31.79 -28.54
C ILE A 1002 -2.84 32.87 -27.85
N ASN A 1003 -2.62 32.71 -26.54
CA ASN A 1003 -1.79 33.64 -25.79
C ASN A 1003 -0.28 33.37 -25.98
N ASP A 1004 0.52 34.34 -25.54
CA ASP A 1004 1.98 34.33 -25.64
C ASP A 1004 2.66 33.11 -24.99
N ASP A 1005 2.15 32.63 -23.84
CA ASP A 1005 2.71 31.48 -23.14
C ASP A 1005 2.39 30.17 -23.87
N ALA A 1006 1.19 30.04 -24.42
CA ALA A 1006 0.78 28.92 -25.26
C ALA A 1006 1.60 28.89 -26.55
N ALA A 1007 1.81 30.02 -27.21
CA ALA A 1007 2.67 30.15 -28.39
C ALA A 1007 4.12 29.74 -28.09
N ARG A 1008 4.67 30.19 -26.95
CA ARG A 1008 6.02 29.81 -26.50
C ARG A 1008 6.15 28.31 -26.22
N LEU A 1009 5.18 27.71 -25.51
CA LEU A 1009 5.18 26.27 -25.21
C LEU A 1009 4.97 25.42 -26.46
N PHE A 1010 4.12 25.87 -27.38
CA PHE A 1010 3.95 25.28 -28.70
C PHE A 1010 5.30 25.25 -29.44
N ALA A 1011 5.95 26.41 -29.62
CA ALA A 1011 7.23 26.51 -30.31
C ALA A 1011 8.35 25.70 -29.62
N ALA A 1012 8.29 25.51 -28.31
CA ALA A 1012 9.23 24.65 -27.60
C ALA A 1012 9.03 23.18 -27.92
N LYS A 1013 7.85 22.67 -27.56
CA LYS A 1013 7.61 21.23 -27.51
C LYS A 1013 7.29 20.63 -28.87
N PHE A 1014 6.67 21.41 -29.75
CA PHE A 1014 6.44 21.00 -31.13
C PHE A 1014 7.76 20.73 -31.85
N TYR A 1015 8.66 21.72 -31.88
CA TYR A 1015 9.93 21.57 -32.61
C TYR A 1015 10.85 20.56 -31.94
N GLU A 1016 10.97 20.56 -30.61
CA GLU A 1016 11.75 19.53 -29.88
C GLU A 1016 11.32 18.10 -30.26
N ALA A 1017 10.00 17.83 -30.28
CA ALA A 1017 9.46 16.54 -30.66
C ALA A 1017 9.65 16.23 -32.16
N LEU A 1018 9.46 17.22 -33.04
CA LEU A 1018 9.63 17.08 -34.48
C LEU A 1018 11.07 16.76 -34.87
N PHE A 1019 12.07 17.39 -34.24
CA PHE A 1019 13.49 17.12 -34.47
C PHE A 1019 13.91 15.72 -34.02
N ARG A 1020 13.33 15.26 -32.91
CA ARG A 1020 13.63 13.96 -32.33
C ARG A 1020 13.00 12.81 -33.14
N ALA A 1021 11.75 12.98 -33.59
CA ALA A 1021 10.95 11.92 -34.21
C ALA A 1021 10.89 11.97 -35.74
N GLY A 1022 10.99 13.18 -36.31
CA GLY A 1022 10.60 13.45 -37.69
C GLY A 1022 9.09 13.32 -37.95
N GLN A 1023 8.28 13.04 -36.92
CA GLN A 1023 6.82 12.83 -36.97
C GLN A 1023 6.08 14.08 -36.46
N VAL A 1024 5.20 14.64 -37.28
CA VAL A 1024 4.50 15.90 -37.00
C VAL A 1024 3.25 15.70 -36.14
N ASP A 1025 2.59 14.54 -36.27
CA ASP A 1025 1.45 14.14 -35.47
C ASP A 1025 1.84 13.87 -34.00
N TYR A 1026 3.02 13.27 -33.77
CA TYR A 1026 3.59 13.18 -32.44
C TYR A 1026 3.96 14.56 -31.89
N ALA A 1027 4.55 15.41 -32.72
CA ALA A 1027 4.94 16.76 -32.34
C ALA A 1027 3.75 17.63 -31.92
N ILE A 1028 2.65 17.59 -32.68
CA ILE A 1028 1.43 18.33 -32.33
C ILE A 1028 0.81 17.80 -31.04
N ALA A 1029 0.73 16.49 -30.84
CA ALA A 1029 0.20 15.90 -29.61
C ALA A 1029 1.03 16.30 -28.38
N LYS A 1030 2.37 16.33 -28.51
CA LYS A 1030 3.28 16.81 -27.45
C LYS A 1030 3.11 18.29 -27.15
N ALA A 1031 2.93 19.12 -28.17
CA ALA A 1031 2.69 20.55 -28.00
C ALA A 1031 1.38 20.81 -27.26
N ARG A 1032 0.27 20.20 -27.72
CA ARG A 1032 -1.05 20.32 -27.07
C ARG A 1032 -1.02 19.87 -25.60
N ASN A 1033 -0.37 18.73 -25.34
CA ASN A 1033 -0.14 18.24 -23.96
C ASN A 1033 0.64 19.23 -23.09
N ALA A 1034 1.66 19.88 -23.64
CA ALA A 1034 2.48 20.82 -22.88
C ALA A 1034 1.73 22.11 -22.55
N ILE A 1035 0.90 22.61 -23.47
CA ILE A 1035 0.05 23.78 -23.25
C ILE A 1035 -1.02 23.43 -22.20
N LEU A 1036 -1.66 22.26 -22.32
CA LEU A 1036 -2.69 21.81 -21.38
C LEU A 1036 -2.14 21.63 -19.95
N ASN A 1037 -0.90 21.16 -19.78
CA ASN A 1037 -0.29 20.95 -18.45
C ASN A 1037 0.45 22.18 -17.90
N ALA A 1038 0.37 23.33 -18.57
CA ALA A 1038 0.91 24.58 -18.04
C ALA A 1038 0.08 25.09 -16.86
N GLU A 1039 0.55 26.10 -16.12
CA GLU A 1039 -0.05 26.59 -14.86
C GLU A 1039 -1.55 26.94 -14.94
N ARG A 1040 -2.07 27.27 -16.14
CA ARG A 1040 -3.49 27.56 -16.39
C ARG A 1040 -4.33 26.37 -16.87
N GLY A 1041 -3.76 25.17 -17.01
CA GLY A 1041 -4.53 23.96 -17.26
C GLY A 1041 -5.47 24.00 -18.47
N VAL A 1042 -6.67 23.44 -18.29
CA VAL A 1042 -7.81 23.52 -19.22
C VAL A 1042 -8.33 24.96 -19.37
N GLU A 1043 -8.15 25.81 -18.36
CA GLU A 1043 -8.60 27.22 -18.37
C GLU A 1043 -7.88 28.08 -19.42
N SER A 1044 -6.69 27.65 -19.85
CA SER A 1044 -5.96 28.29 -20.95
C SER A 1044 -6.71 28.15 -22.28
N ARG A 1045 -7.36 27.00 -22.52
CA ARG A 1045 -8.13 26.62 -23.73
C ARG A 1045 -7.30 26.55 -25.01
N ASP A 1046 -6.26 27.37 -25.12
CA ASP A 1046 -5.31 27.49 -26.23
C ASP A 1046 -4.71 26.17 -26.70
N TRP A 1047 -4.64 25.14 -25.84
CA TRP A 1047 -4.11 23.82 -26.21
C TRP A 1047 -4.89 23.14 -27.33
N GLY A 1048 -6.18 23.43 -27.51
CA GLY A 1048 -7.00 22.87 -28.58
C GLY A 1048 -6.95 23.64 -29.90
N SER A 1049 -6.35 24.83 -29.91
CA SER A 1049 -6.30 25.72 -31.08
C SER A 1049 -5.35 25.25 -32.20
N PRO A 1050 -4.15 24.70 -31.94
CA PRO A 1050 -3.28 24.22 -33.00
C PRO A 1050 -3.89 22.99 -33.68
N VAL A 1051 -4.34 23.10 -34.93
CA VAL A 1051 -4.92 22.02 -35.75
C VAL A 1051 -3.92 21.56 -36.80
N LEU A 1052 -3.63 20.25 -36.81
CA LEU A 1052 -2.75 19.64 -37.80
C LEU A 1052 -3.55 19.10 -38.99
N TYR A 1053 -3.24 19.64 -40.17
CA TYR A 1053 -3.66 19.13 -41.47
C TYR A 1053 -2.47 18.43 -42.13
N MET A 1054 -2.68 17.21 -42.66
CA MET A 1054 -1.61 16.51 -43.37
C MET A 1054 -2.15 15.68 -44.53
N GLN A 1055 -1.23 15.32 -45.45
CA GLN A 1055 -1.49 14.37 -46.53
C GLN A 1055 -0.62 13.10 -46.42
N THR A 1056 0.37 13.08 -45.52
CA THR A 1056 1.27 11.93 -45.39
C THR A 1056 0.58 10.78 -44.67
N ARG A 1057 0.77 9.56 -45.15
CA ARG A 1057 0.20 8.37 -44.49
C ARG A 1057 0.95 7.91 -43.24
N GLU A 1058 2.14 8.41 -42.94
CA GLU A 1058 2.95 7.90 -41.82
C GLU A 1058 3.14 8.94 -40.70
N GLY A 1059 2.64 10.16 -40.89
CA GLY A 1059 2.89 11.31 -40.00
C GLY A 1059 4.33 11.83 -40.05
N ARG A 1060 5.22 11.13 -40.76
CA ARG A 1060 6.65 11.44 -40.86
C ARG A 1060 6.92 12.43 -41.98
N LEU A 1061 7.41 13.61 -41.65
CA LEU A 1061 7.75 14.65 -42.63
C LEU A 1061 9.20 14.59 -43.10
N PHE A 1062 10.12 14.17 -42.23
CA PHE A 1062 11.56 14.24 -42.47
C PHE A 1062 12.28 12.90 -42.24
N ARG A 1063 13.22 12.59 -43.14
CA ARG A 1063 14.23 11.53 -43.01
C ARG A 1063 15.61 12.21 -43.08
N PHE A 1064 16.30 12.25 -41.95
CA PHE A 1064 17.62 12.90 -41.86
C PHE A 1064 18.70 12.09 -42.59
N VAL A 1065 19.49 12.72 -43.47
CA VAL A 1065 20.56 12.09 -44.25
C VAL A 1065 21.94 12.47 -43.70
N GLY A 1066 22.79 11.48 -43.43
CA GLY A 1066 24.24 11.66 -43.27
C GLY A 1066 24.70 12.39 -42.00
N ALA A 1067 24.55 11.79 -40.81
CA ALA A 1067 25.32 12.19 -39.61
C ALA A 1067 25.32 11.13 -38.49
N GLU A 1068 25.21 9.84 -38.82
CA GLU A 1068 25.02 8.80 -37.78
C GLU A 1068 26.22 8.66 -36.82
N TRP A 1069 27.42 9.14 -37.19
CA TRP A 1069 28.62 9.00 -36.35
C TRP A 1069 29.21 10.30 -35.81
N LEU A 1070 29.25 11.39 -36.59
CA LEU A 1070 29.94 12.63 -36.17
C LEU A 1070 29.16 13.48 -35.15
N HIS A 1071 27.82 13.48 -35.21
CA HIS A 1071 26.98 14.25 -34.31
C HIS A 1071 26.91 13.59 -32.92
N VAL A 1072 26.76 12.26 -32.89
CA VAL A 1072 26.89 11.45 -31.65
C VAL A 1072 28.25 11.73 -30.99
N TRP A 1073 29.32 11.81 -31.78
CA TRP A 1073 30.67 12.06 -31.26
C TRP A 1073 30.87 13.49 -30.73
N ARG A 1074 30.30 14.52 -31.37
CA ARG A 1074 30.39 15.92 -30.91
C ARG A 1074 29.57 16.17 -29.65
N THR A 1075 28.36 15.62 -29.57
CA THR A 1075 27.47 15.76 -28.39
C THR A 1075 28.00 14.96 -27.19
N ALA A 1076 28.56 13.77 -27.42
CA ALA A 1076 29.26 13.02 -26.38
C ALA A 1076 30.51 13.78 -25.89
N ARG A 1077 31.30 14.37 -26.79
CA ARG A 1077 32.52 15.13 -26.45
C ARG A 1077 32.23 16.40 -25.65
N SER A 1078 31.12 17.10 -25.90
CA SER A 1078 30.75 18.30 -25.13
C SER A 1078 30.33 17.93 -23.70
N ARG A 1079 29.49 16.89 -23.53
CA ARG A 1079 29.04 16.41 -22.22
C ARG A 1079 30.14 15.78 -21.39
N VAL A 1080 31.09 15.06 -22.02
CA VAL A 1080 32.29 14.55 -21.33
C VAL A 1080 33.18 15.70 -20.87
N ARG A 1081 33.34 16.77 -21.67
CA ARG A 1081 34.09 17.97 -21.25
C ARG A 1081 33.42 18.70 -20.08
N GLU A 1082 32.09 18.76 -20.05
CA GLU A 1082 31.33 19.37 -18.97
C GLU A 1082 31.37 18.53 -17.68
N PHE A 1083 31.26 17.20 -17.80
CA PHE A 1083 31.43 16.26 -16.70
C PHE A 1083 32.84 16.33 -16.10
N VAL A 1084 33.88 16.35 -16.94
CA VAL A 1084 35.28 16.50 -16.49
C VAL A 1084 35.51 17.85 -15.82
N ARG A 1085 34.90 18.94 -16.32
CA ARG A 1085 34.98 20.27 -15.67
C ARG A 1085 34.25 20.31 -14.32
N ARG A 1086 33.11 19.64 -14.18
CA ARG A 1086 32.38 19.54 -12.89
C ARG A 1086 33.17 18.73 -11.86
N GLN A 1087 33.75 17.61 -12.28
CA GLN A 1087 34.57 16.76 -11.41
C GLN A 1087 35.90 17.42 -11.01
N MET A 1088 36.54 18.16 -11.92
CA MET A 1088 37.75 18.95 -11.58
C MET A 1088 37.46 20.14 -10.66
N LYS A 1089 36.25 20.72 -10.68
CA LYS A 1089 35.84 21.75 -9.71
C LYS A 1089 35.57 21.18 -8.32
N LEU A 1090 35.03 19.97 -8.21
CA LEU A 1090 34.79 19.28 -6.94
C LEU A 1090 36.08 18.74 -6.29
N GLY A 1091 37.11 18.44 -7.08
CA GLY A 1091 38.41 17.96 -6.56
C GLY A 1091 39.35 19.06 -6.04
N GLY A 1092 39.02 20.34 -6.24
CA GLY A 1092 39.86 21.48 -5.83
C GLY A 1092 39.68 21.95 -4.39
N GLU A 1093 38.64 21.48 -3.68
CA GLU A 1093 38.32 21.90 -2.30
C GLU A 1093 38.65 20.83 -1.24
N ILE A 1094 39.33 19.73 -1.61
CA ILE A 1094 39.80 18.71 -0.66
C ILE A 1094 41.32 18.55 -0.81
N HIS A 1095 42.06 19.59 -0.47
CA HIS A 1095 43.44 19.52 0.01
C HIS A 1095 43.58 20.55 1.14
N GLY A 1096 43.38 20.07 2.36
CA GLY A 1096 43.52 20.77 3.64
C GLY A 1096 43.42 19.73 4.75
#